data_AF-A0A3E4NN22-F1
#
_entry.id   AF-A0A3E4NN22-F1
#
_cell.length_a   1.000
_cell.length_b   1.000
_cell.length_c   1.000
_cell.angle_alpha   90.00
_cell.angle_beta   90.00
_cell.angle_gamma   90.00
#
_symmetry.space_group_name_H-M   'P 1'
#
loop_
_entity.id
_entity.type
_entity.pdbx_description
1 polymer ?
#
loop_
_entity_poly.entity_id
_entity_poly.type
_entity_poly.pdbx_seq_one_letter_code
_entity_poly.pdbx_strand_id
1 'polypeptide(L)'
;MKNKTTNILIVLTIMALTSCIREELLSSSGNGEEGERVKVALSFKIPPASIPQQLQSRSESAGRGFSIEFFKETSPAKTRSGEVTELYNLWLFQFHSDGSIHGSPQQVSGEVTMVNDMALLNVTLRVGTDQTLYLVALGKKVTVAANLAEIRNINELENLQLDYVDNRNGLYYSRITNESEIPYAGAAKGVSVRKTGDSDNGEIVYGTPDGFSGGIEVKRLVSRITLKHKFDVTENTLEGMRLLKVPTKLCINPASADKDVIDNIPMADLESDNAFEDADKDTDGFFTSQWYVAQNKQGTVADIASERDRYRKVTDGTGKAPEAGTNIEAWSYAKSSRSLYTVHQIYVGNNNTDNFDVEINSYYDLRTIINSVDLNDGRIRSYTAEQKVYLSAISRKISGDDKTTTIDGASGVYFDAHYGWRPVIIYAQGRKVTVGIYKDATCTQLVNIGSPTENWLQLSSYPNYTEVVRNGSAKTLTNQIETNIFVPTRFKLYLYADEYITDENGMIVTPEFDRNKIYKAVTNYTPSDFVYERTLYVKVTTEDITAEGISKKREGIYTIKQKRGHYAGLFGGEIKDGQYTEGLIIDAFNENNNRIDDQITPAEYIYSGYYNVLTNYTWNQNQDAETNYRSFMNGKQATFNLATNPDNYVVNYNKESIIPTMRKINGNIDLYQYNYYNSFHARFCHDLNRDKNGNGVIDYLPNDPDNNELEWYLPSTYQALGILASAGTIIYDAPNALASELNITSAPGWSIEQAGWTSANTSKDSWKRVRCVRDIPVPPERKAGTKVTTYIDNGDTYAMIDLSTLPYGIIDRTTAEGKSELYEELDLYSYSTKGTEYDPTNPQADTSQPLGKKVSRVRKNYPILYNSTVTPEILVSSFSSSRFIVSPTDVYNDGDTQNNLASDILKDTEGNPGANSITMTWAEANGRLNTANSQNWDIPSQATNTGCYAYRGKSGKDEPGSWRVPNSRELSMILIFVHELEKDFSETGFEALNKNKAKSYSYGYWSSTQASKKNWDSTEATSGAIDANYGLTIYHRSKASYNSYNRLRCIKDIP
;
A
#
# COMPACT_ATOMS: atom_id res chain seq x y z
N MET A 1 -51.42 -0.84 -84.08
CA MET A 1 -51.24 -1.76 -85.23
C MET A 1 -50.09 -2.70 -84.93
N LYS A 2 -50.21 -3.94 -85.41
CA LYS A 2 -49.33 -5.10 -85.23
C LYS A 2 -47.85 -4.86 -85.59
N ASN A 3 -47.03 -5.79 -85.07
CA ASN A 3 -45.73 -6.26 -85.57
C ASN A 3 -44.52 -5.36 -85.30
N LYS A 4 -43.30 -5.87 -85.09
CA LYS A 4 -42.70 -7.20 -84.87
C LYS A 4 -41.23 -6.87 -84.58
N THR A 5 -40.70 -7.28 -83.43
CA THR A 5 -39.69 -8.36 -83.31
C THR A 5 -38.38 -8.19 -84.11
N THR A 6 -37.30 -8.11 -83.31
CA THR A 6 -36.26 -9.15 -83.23
C THR A 6 -34.93 -8.86 -83.92
N ASN A 7 -33.94 -8.66 -83.03
CA ASN A 7 -32.63 -9.32 -82.90
C ASN A 7 -31.79 -9.63 -84.13
N ILE A 8 -30.49 -9.69 -83.83
CA ILE A 8 -29.38 -10.42 -84.48
C ILE A 8 -28.48 -9.40 -85.20
N LEU A 9 -27.19 -9.28 -84.89
CA LEU A 9 -26.27 -9.96 -83.99
C LEU A 9 -25.07 -9.00 -83.98
N ILE A 10 -24.59 -8.48 -82.85
CA ILE A 10 -23.50 -9.08 -82.05
C ILE A 10 -22.59 -9.98 -82.89
N VAL A 11 -21.29 -9.81 -82.64
CA VAL A 11 -20.20 -10.71 -83.00
C VAL A 11 -19.41 -10.22 -84.22
N LEU A 12 -18.12 -9.97 -83.93
CA LEU A 12 -16.97 -9.81 -84.83
C LEU A 12 -16.74 -8.37 -85.36
N THR A 13 -15.70 -7.64 -84.96
CA THR A 13 -14.50 -8.04 -84.20
C THR A 13 -13.73 -6.79 -83.79
N ILE A 14 -13.33 -6.77 -82.53
CA ILE A 14 -12.09 -6.22 -81.96
C ILE A 14 -11.12 -5.62 -82.99
N MET A 15 -10.77 -4.34 -82.81
CA MET A 15 -9.43 -3.72 -82.91
C MET A 15 -9.64 -2.20 -83.03
N ALA A 16 -9.50 -1.47 -81.92
CA ALA A 16 -8.29 -0.71 -81.62
C ALA A 16 -8.02 0.41 -82.64
N LEU A 17 -8.20 1.66 -82.21
CA LEU A 17 -7.24 2.78 -82.29
C LEU A 17 -7.95 4.14 -82.18
N THR A 18 -7.57 4.92 -81.15
CA THR A 18 -7.27 6.38 -81.17
C THR A 18 -8.32 7.33 -81.80
N SER A 19 -9.07 8.14 -81.04
CA SER A 19 -8.69 9.40 -80.35
C SER A 19 -9.19 10.65 -81.09
N CYS A 20 -9.85 11.55 -80.34
CA CYS A 20 -10.23 12.95 -80.64
C CYS A 20 -11.29 13.12 -81.74
N ILE A 21 -12.41 13.81 -81.52
CA ILE A 21 -12.51 15.20 -81.06
C ILE A 21 -13.71 15.41 -80.11
N ARG A 22 -13.41 16.23 -79.11
CA ARG A 22 -14.21 16.91 -78.09
C ARG A 22 -15.59 17.41 -78.57
N GLU A 23 -16.65 16.90 -77.97
CA GLU A 23 -17.91 17.64 -77.83
C GLU A 23 -17.92 18.30 -76.45
N GLU A 24 -18.08 19.63 -76.45
CA GLU A 24 -18.28 20.47 -75.28
C GLU A 24 -19.57 20.07 -74.57
N LEU A 25 -19.45 19.28 -73.50
CA LEU A 25 -20.51 19.13 -72.50
C LEU A 25 -20.26 20.16 -71.40
N LEU A 26 -21.09 21.20 -71.45
CA LEU A 26 -21.66 21.99 -70.35
C LEU A 26 -20.74 22.31 -69.15
N SER A 27 -20.52 23.62 -68.99
CA SER A 27 -19.92 24.31 -67.86
C SER A 27 -20.10 23.64 -66.50
N SER A 28 -18.97 23.44 -65.80
CA SER A 28 -18.88 23.06 -64.39
C SER A 28 -19.72 23.99 -63.50
N SER A 29 -20.81 23.48 -62.92
CA SER A 29 -21.42 24.11 -61.75
C SER A 29 -20.42 24.03 -60.59
N GLY A 30 -20.14 25.17 -59.94
CA GLY A 30 -19.06 25.34 -58.98
C GLY A 30 -19.07 24.32 -57.85
N ASN A 31 -17.92 23.71 -57.57
CA ASN A 31 -17.74 22.68 -56.53
C ASN A 31 -17.85 23.22 -55.07
N GLY A 32 -18.28 24.46 -54.86
CA GLY A 32 -18.17 25.16 -53.57
C GLY A 32 -16.70 25.40 -53.17
N GLU A 33 -16.46 26.26 -52.19
CA GLU A 33 -15.12 26.41 -51.59
C GLU A 33 -14.93 25.39 -50.46
N GLU A 34 -13.71 24.85 -50.29
CA GLU A 34 -13.38 23.95 -49.18
C GLU A 34 -13.81 24.56 -47.83
N GLY A 35 -14.52 23.79 -47.02
CA GLY A 35 -15.03 24.24 -45.71
C GLY A 35 -16.37 24.98 -45.75
N GLU A 36 -16.92 25.30 -46.92
CA GLU A 36 -18.25 25.90 -47.09
C GLU A 36 -19.35 24.99 -46.50
N ARG A 37 -20.38 25.55 -45.84
CA ARG A 37 -21.46 24.78 -45.21
C ARG A 37 -22.58 24.50 -46.20
N VAL A 38 -22.97 23.24 -46.32
CA VAL A 38 -24.07 22.79 -47.19
C VAL A 38 -25.03 21.85 -46.44
N LYS A 39 -26.32 21.96 -46.75
CA LYS A 39 -27.37 21.05 -46.26
C LYS A 39 -27.44 19.82 -47.15
N VAL A 40 -27.38 18.65 -46.52
CA VAL A 40 -27.35 17.36 -47.23
C VAL A 40 -28.28 16.36 -46.56
N ALA A 41 -28.75 15.40 -47.34
CA ALA A 41 -29.44 14.22 -46.87
C ALA A 41 -28.42 13.08 -46.66
N LEU A 42 -28.09 12.78 -45.41
CA LEU A 42 -27.20 11.69 -45.02
C LEU A 42 -28.00 10.40 -44.83
N SER A 43 -27.77 9.40 -45.69
CA SER A 43 -28.30 8.05 -45.53
C SER A 43 -27.41 7.22 -44.60
N PHE A 44 -28.02 6.44 -43.73
CA PHE A 44 -27.32 5.43 -42.94
C PHE A 44 -28.21 4.23 -42.65
N LYS A 45 -27.58 3.08 -42.38
CA LYS A 45 -28.28 1.80 -42.19
C LYS A 45 -27.61 0.94 -41.12
N ILE A 46 -28.39 0.05 -40.51
CA ILE A 46 -27.87 -1.01 -39.65
C ILE A 46 -27.69 -2.28 -40.50
N PRO A 47 -26.48 -2.86 -40.57
CA PRO A 47 -26.29 -4.13 -41.27
C PRO A 47 -26.92 -5.30 -40.48
N PRO A 48 -27.29 -6.40 -41.15
CA PRO A 48 -27.77 -7.60 -40.47
C PRO A 48 -26.79 -8.08 -39.39
N ALA A 49 -27.33 -8.61 -38.29
CA ALA A 49 -26.50 -9.19 -37.25
C ALA A 49 -25.87 -10.51 -37.72
N SER A 50 -24.61 -10.73 -37.33
CA SER A 50 -23.91 -12.00 -37.57
C SER A 50 -24.51 -13.12 -36.71
N ILE A 51 -24.61 -14.32 -37.27
CA ILE A 51 -25.04 -15.50 -36.53
C ILE A 51 -23.88 -16.52 -36.55
N PRO A 52 -23.38 -16.95 -35.38
CA PRO A 52 -22.36 -17.98 -35.25
C PRO A 52 -22.70 -19.27 -36.01
N GLN A 53 -21.66 -20.00 -36.43
CA GLN A 53 -21.84 -21.27 -37.13
C GLN A 53 -21.81 -22.44 -36.16
N GLN A 54 -22.78 -23.34 -36.28
CA GLN A 54 -22.72 -24.65 -35.65
C GLN A 54 -21.74 -25.53 -36.42
N LEU A 55 -20.61 -25.89 -35.80
CA LEU A 55 -19.73 -26.94 -36.30
C LEU A 55 -20.19 -28.24 -35.64
N GLN A 56 -20.55 -29.25 -36.43
CA GLN A 56 -20.90 -30.55 -35.85
C GLN A 56 -19.66 -31.16 -35.21
N SER A 57 -19.63 -31.25 -33.88
CA SER A 57 -18.77 -32.22 -33.20
C SER A 57 -19.41 -32.70 -31.90
N ARG A 58 -20.14 -33.81 -31.99
CA ARG A 58 -20.31 -34.72 -30.85
C ARG A 58 -19.15 -35.71 -30.95
N SER A 59 -18.21 -35.73 -30.01
CA SER A 59 -17.32 -36.89 -29.96
C SER A 59 -18.20 -38.10 -29.60
N GLU A 60 -18.23 -39.12 -30.46
CA GLU A 60 -18.85 -40.40 -30.16
C GLU A 60 -18.14 -41.06 -28.97
N SER A 61 -18.59 -40.75 -27.75
CA SER A 61 -18.36 -41.61 -26.60
C SER A 61 -19.67 -41.69 -25.82
N ALA A 62 -20.05 -42.92 -25.47
CA ALA A 62 -21.32 -43.30 -24.88
C ALA A 62 -21.52 -42.81 -23.41
N GLY A 63 -21.19 -41.55 -23.12
CA GLY A 63 -21.14 -40.96 -21.77
C GLY A 63 -22.23 -39.93 -21.48
N ARG A 64 -22.64 -39.84 -20.20
CA ARG A 64 -23.73 -39.03 -19.64
C ARG A 64 -23.30 -37.56 -19.40
N GLY A 65 -23.35 -36.69 -20.41
CA GLY A 65 -23.08 -35.24 -20.27
C GLY A 65 -24.06 -34.42 -21.11
N PHE A 66 -24.24 -33.14 -20.76
CA PHE A 66 -25.22 -32.27 -21.45
C PHE A 66 -24.68 -31.70 -22.78
N SER A 67 -25.56 -31.23 -23.66
CA SER A 67 -25.18 -30.74 -25.00
C SER A 67 -25.58 -29.27 -25.20
N ILE A 68 -24.75 -28.54 -25.94
CA ILE A 68 -25.03 -27.16 -26.38
C ILE A 68 -25.22 -27.15 -27.90
N GLU A 69 -26.34 -26.59 -28.36
CA GLU A 69 -26.68 -26.46 -29.77
C GLU A 69 -26.97 -24.99 -30.09
N PHE A 70 -26.56 -24.52 -31.25
CA PHE A 70 -27.09 -23.25 -31.78
C PHE A 70 -28.47 -23.52 -32.35
N PHE A 71 -29.45 -22.72 -31.97
CA PHE A 71 -30.77 -22.78 -32.59
C PHE A 71 -30.96 -21.55 -33.46
N LYS A 72 -31.66 -21.74 -34.59
CA LYS A 72 -32.24 -20.62 -35.31
C LYS A 72 -33.62 -20.43 -34.74
N GLU A 73 -33.84 -19.34 -34.04
CA GLU A 73 -35.18 -18.94 -33.67
C GLU A 73 -36.02 -18.88 -34.97
N THR A 74 -37.15 -19.59 -35.01
CA THR A 74 -38.10 -19.54 -36.13
C THR A 74 -38.85 -18.20 -36.13
N SER A 75 -38.12 -17.09 -36.08
CA SER A 75 -38.59 -15.85 -36.68
C SER A 75 -38.20 -15.89 -38.17
N PRO A 76 -39.14 -15.60 -39.08
CA PRO A 76 -38.84 -15.62 -40.51
C PRO A 76 -37.65 -14.69 -40.74
N ALA A 77 -36.76 -15.07 -41.64
CA ALA A 77 -35.74 -14.18 -42.19
C ALA A 77 -36.42 -12.85 -42.52
N LYS A 78 -36.35 -11.88 -41.62
CA LYS A 78 -36.90 -10.56 -41.86
C LYS A 78 -35.87 -9.87 -42.74
N THR A 79 -36.08 -9.96 -44.05
CA THR A 79 -36.30 -8.70 -44.76
C THR A 79 -37.38 -7.96 -43.97
N ARG A 80 -36.95 -7.16 -42.97
CA ARG A 80 -37.80 -6.42 -42.04
C ARG A 80 -38.64 -5.47 -42.87
N SER A 81 -39.82 -5.90 -43.27
CA SER A 81 -40.85 -5.03 -43.85
C SER A 81 -41.74 -4.61 -42.68
N GLY A 82 -41.51 -3.40 -42.15
CA GLY A 82 -42.41 -2.77 -41.16
C GLY A 82 -41.98 -2.79 -39.70
N GLU A 83 -40.76 -3.23 -39.36
CA GLU A 83 -40.20 -3.02 -38.00
C GLU A 83 -39.48 -1.68 -37.91
N VAL A 84 -39.72 -0.97 -36.80
CA VAL A 84 -39.10 0.31 -36.45
C VAL A 84 -37.96 0.06 -35.47
N THR A 85 -36.78 0.61 -35.76
CA THR A 85 -35.64 0.64 -34.81
C THR A 85 -35.43 2.08 -34.36
N GLU A 86 -35.47 2.36 -33.06
CA GLU A 86 -35.25 3.70 -32.52
C GLU A 86 -33.80 3.86 -32.06
N LEU A 87 -33.17 4.94 -32.51
CA LEU A 87 -31.81 5.34 -32.11
C LEU A 87 -31.89 6.59 -31.25
N TYR A 88 -31.07 6.67 -30.21
CA TYR A 88 -31.10 7.77 -29.25
C TYR A 88 -29.74 8.46 -29.14
N ASN A 89 -29.79 9.79 -29.00
CA ASN A 89 -28.63 10.66 -28.82
C ASN A 89 -27.58 10.47 -29.94
N LEU A 90 -27.94 10.86 -31.16
CA LEU A 90 -27.11 10.69 -32.35
C LEU A 90 -26.14 11.86 -32.53
N TRP A 91 -24.88 11.51 -32.69
CA TRP A 91 -23.77 12.41 -32.96
C TRP A 91 -23.17 12.14 -34.33
N LEU A 92 -22.88 13.21 -35.05
CA LEU A 92 -22.22 13.20 -36.34
C LEU A 92 -20.89 13.96 -36.25
N PHE A 93 -19.84 13.31 -36.72
CA PHE A 93 -18.50 13.84 -36.80
C PHE A 93 -18.06 13.86 -38.26
N GLN A 94 -17.36 14.91 -38.65
CA GLN A 94 -16.80 15.08 -39.98
C GLN A 94 -15.31 15.33 -39.80
N PHE A 95 -14.47 14.52 -40.45
CA PHE A 95 -13.02 14.61 -40.35
C PHE A 95 -12.38 14.84 -41.72
N HIS A 96 -11.29 15.59 -41.75
CA HIS A 96 -10.39 15.71 -42.88
C HIS A 96 -9.70 14.36 -43.17
N SER A 97 -9.04 14.24 -44.32
CA SER A 97 -8.29 13.04 -44.72
C SER A 97 -7.13 12.70 -43.76
N ASP A 98 -6.59 13.70 -43.05
CA ASP A 98 -5.56 13.53 -42.02
C ASP A 98 -6.12 13.09 -40.64
N GLY A 99 -7.45 12.98 -40.51
CA GLY A 99 -8.14 12.60 -39.29
C GLY A 99 -8.45 13.75 -38.32
N SER A 100 -8.08 14.99 -38.63
CA SER A 100 -8.48 16.17 -37.84
C SER A 100 -9.96 16.53 -38.06
N ILE A 101 -10.62 17.12 -37.05
CA ILE A 101 -12.05 17.46 -37.14
C ILE A 101 -12.27 18.56 -38.19
N HIS A 102 -13.17 18.30 -39.13
CA HIS A 102 -13.59 19.25 -40.15
C HIS A 102 -14.90 19.91 -39.75
N GLY A 103 -14.78 20.96 -38.92
CA GLY A 103 -15.93 21.63 -38.30
C GLY A 103 -16.07 21.30 -36.82
N SER A 104 -17.30 21.26 -36.32
CA SER A 104 -17.59 20.93 -34.92
C SER A 104 -18.45 19.66 -34.88
N PRO A 105 -18.24 18.76 -33.90
CA PRO A 105 -19.15 17.64 -33.67
C PRO A 105 -20.58 18.12 -33.49
N GLN A 106 -21.54 17.39 -34.06
CA GLN A 106 -22.94 17.79 -34.07
C GLN A 106 -23.80 16.73 -33.41
N GLN A 107 -24.60 17.11 -32.42
CA GLN A 107 -25.72 16.29 -31.97
C GLN A 107 -26.87 16.48 -32.97
N VAL A 108 -27.01 15.55 -33.90
CA VAL A 108 -27.90 15.70 -35.06
C VAL A 108 -29.34 15.33 -34.76
N SER A 109 -29.58 14.49 -33.74
CA SER A 109 -30.93 14.24 -33.22
C SER A 109 -30.88 13.66 -31.81
N GLY A 110 -31.91 13.95 -31.02
CA GLY A 110 -32.17 13.25 -29.75
C GLY A 110 -32.73 11.85 -29.95
N GLU A 111 -33.50 11.63 -31.02
CA GLU A 111 -34.14 10.35 -31.36
C GLU A 111 -34.35 10.22 -32.87
N VAL A 112 -34.13 9.03 -33.42
CA VAL A 112 -34.36 8.71 -34.85
C VAL A 112 -35.02 7.36 -34.99
N THR A 113 -36.19 7.35 -35.62
CA THR A 113 -36.90 6.15 -36.05
C THR A 113 -36.37 5.68 -37.40
N MET A 114 -35.78 4.50 -37.43
CA MET A 114 -35.36 3.83 -38.66
C MET A 114 -36.47 2.90 -39.16
N VAL A 115 -36.72 2.92 -40.47
CA VAL A 115 -37.70 2.04 -41.12
C VAL A 115 -36.93 1.05 -41.98
N ASN A 116 -37.16 -0.25 -41.78
CA ASN A 116 -36.41 -1.32 -42.44
C ASN A 116 -34.89 -1.17 -42.24
N ASP A 117 -34.50 -0.74 -41.03
CA ASP A 117 -33.11 -0.50 -40.62
C ASP A 117 -32.34 0.52 -41.47
N MET A 118 -33.05 1.44 -42.13
CA MET A 118 -32.49 2.60 -42.83
C MET A 118 -33.14 3.89 -42.35
N ALA A 119 -32.35 4.97 -42.33
CA ALA A 119 -32.84 6.32 -42.09
C ALA A 119 -32.09 7.37 -42.93
N LEU A 120 -32.73 8.53 -43.08
CA LEU A 120 -32.21 9.68 -43.78
C LEU A 120 -32.19 10.87 -42.81
N LEU A 121 -31.04 11.52 -42.65
CA LEU A 121 -30.87 12.68 -41.78
C LEU A 121 -30.57 13.92 -42.60
N ASN A 122 -31.34 14.98 -42.35
CA ASN A 122 -31.03 16.31 -42.89
C ASN A 122 -30.01 16.98 -41.98
N VAL A 123 -28.77 17.06 -42.44
CA VAL A 123 -27.62 17.57 -41.66
C VAL A 123 -26.89 18.66 -42.41
N THR A 124 -26.09 19.46 -41.69
CA THR A 124 -25.20 20.45 -42.31
C THR A 124 -23.78 19.92 -42.30
N LEU A 125 -23.18 19.71 -43.46
CA LEU A 125 -21.80 19.27 -43.63
C LEU A 125 -20.95 20.37 -44.28
N ARG A 126 -19.63 20.22 -44.21
CA ARG A 126 -18.67 21.08 -44.90
C ARG A 126 -18.20 20.47 -46.22
N VAL A 127 -18.13 21.29 -47.27
CA VAL A 127 -17.58 20.92 -48.58
C VAL A 127 -16.13 20.48 -48.41
N GLY A 128 -15.76 19.38 -49.05
CA GLY A 128 -14.38 18.90 -49.11
C GLY A 128 -14.27 17.47 -49.61
N THR A 129 -13.04 17.03 -49.90
CA THR A 129 -12.76 15.72 -50.52
C THR A 129 -12.04 14.76 -49.57
N ASP A 130 -12.20 13.46 -49.80
CA ASP A 130 -11.53 12.38 -49.05
C ASP A 130 -11.73 12.46 -47.52
N GLN A 131 -12.94 12.87 -47.12
CA GLN A 131 -13.33 13.05 -45.74
C GLN A 131 -13.80 11.74 -45.11
N THR A 132 -13.85 11.71 -43.77
CA THR A 132 -14.52 10.64 -43.02
C THR A 132 -15.75 11.20 -42.30
N LEU A 133 -16.92 10.60 -42.55
CA LEU A 133 -18.14 10.86 -41.78
C LEU A 133 -18.33 9.74 -40.76
N TYR A 134 -18.47 10.09 -39.48
CA TYR A 134 -18.63 9.14 -38.38
C TYR A 134 -19.95 9.41 -37.65
N LEU A 135 -20.75 8.37 -37.42
CA LEU A 135 -22.00 8.45 -36.68
C LEU A 135 -21.92 7.60 -35.41
N VAL A 136 -22.35 8.15 -34.28
CA VAL A 136 -22.44 7.47 -32.99
C VAL A 136 -23.83 7.71 -32.40
N ALA A 137 -24.55 6.65 -32.04
CA ALA A 137 -25.78 6.70 -31.27
C ALA A 137 -25.53 6.08 -29.90
N LEU A 138 -25.68 6.84 -28.82
CA LEU A 138 -25.35 6.36 -27.47
C LEU A 138 -26.43 5.46 -26.85
N GLY A 139 -27.68 5.52 -27.32
CA GLY A 139 -28.77 4.81 -26.65
C GLY A 139 -29.21 5.51 -25.35
N LYS A 140 -30.24 4.97 -24.68
CA LYS A 140 -30.88 5.62 -23.52
C LYS A 140 -30.11 5.53 -22.21
N LYS A 141 -29.35 4.43 -22.01
CA LYS A 141 -28.80 4.06 -20.70
C LYS A 141 -27.28 3.95 -20.66
N VAL A 142 -26.61 4.14 -21.79
CA VAL A 142 -25.15 4.11 -21.87
C VAL A 142 -24.60 5.53 -21.68
N THR A 143 -23.51 5.64 -20.92
CA THR A 143 -22.87 6.92 -20.64
C THR A 143 -21.43 6.96 -21.16
N VAL A 144 -20.94 8.16 -21.44
CA VAL A 144 -19.54 8.42 -21.81
C VAL A 144 -18.99 9.50 -20.89
N ALA A 145 -17.77 9.31 -20.36
CA ALA A 145 -17.15 10.27 -19.45
C ALA A 145 -16.65 11.53 -20.19
N ALA A 146 -16.26 11.38 -21.45
CA ALA A 146 -15.79 12.48 -22.30
C ALA A 146 -16.95 13.27 -22.91
N ASN A 147 -16.76 14.58 -23.07
CA ASN A 147 -17.68 15.44 -23.79
C ASN A 147 -17.51 15.23 -25.31
N LEU A 148 -18.49 14.60 -25.98
CA LEU A 148 -18.43 14.33 -27.42
C LEU A 148 -18.30 15.62 -28.27
N ALA A 149 -18.71 16.78 -27.76
CA ALA A 149 -18.52 18.07 -28.43
C ALA A 149 -17.04 18.54 -28.46
N GLU A 150 -16.18 17.96 -27.62
CA GLU A 150 -14.78 18.35 -27.46
C GLU A 150 -13.81 17.54 -28.31
N ILE A 151 -14.27 16.49 -29.00
CA ILE A 151 -13.45 15.69 -29.91
C ILE A 151 -12.84 16.55 -31.03
N ARG A 152 -11.54 16.39 -31.26
CA ARG A 152 -10.77 17.15 -32.27
C ARG A 152 -10.10 16.29 -33.33
N ASN A 153 -9.95 14.99 -33.11
CA ASN A 153 -9.47 14.07 -34.14
C ASN A 153 -10.14 12.69 -34.05
N ILE A 154 -10.02 11.91 -35.12
CA ILE A 154 -10.68 10.62 -35.24
C ILE A 154 -10.13 9.58 -34.26
N ASN A 155 -8.84 9.63 -33.94
CA ASN A 155 -8.22 8.68 -33.01
C ASN A 155 -8.74 8.87 -31.58
N GLU A 156 -8.98 10.13 -31.16
CA GLU A 156 -9.67 10.42 -29.89
C GLU A 156 -11.04 9.74 -29.84
N LEU A 157 -11.85 9.87 -30.91
CA LEU A 157 -13.18 9.26 -30.99
C LEU A 157 -13.13 7.73 -30.98
N GLU A 158 -12.24 7.14 -31.79
CA GLU A 158 -12.16 5.68 -31.94
C GLU A 158 -11.62 4.99 -30.67
N ASN A 159 -10.83 5.68 -29.84
CA ASN A 159 -10.33 5.18 -28.56
C ASN A 159 -11.30 5.38 -27.38
N LEU A 160 -12.45 6.04 -27.59
CA LEU A 160 -13.44 6.21 -26.53
C LEU A 160 -14.08 4.88 -26.13
N GLN A 161 -14.31 4.77 -24.83
CA GLN A 161 -14.99 3.65 -24.19
C GLN A 161 -16.28 4.09 -23.52
N LEU A 162 -17.34 3.29 -23.64
CA LEU A 162 -18.67 3.60 -23.11
C LEU A 162 -19.01 2.71 -21.91
N ASP A 163 -19.68 3.31 -20.92
CA ASP A 163 -20.14 2.66 -19.70
C ASP A 163 -21.55 2.09 -19.88
N TYR A 164 -21.65 0.76 -19.81
CA TYR A 164 -22.91 0.02 -19.99
C TYR A 164 -23.21 -1.00 -18.88
N VAL A 165 -22.37 -1.10 -17.85
CA VAL A 165 -22.55 -2.03 -16.73
C VAL A 165 -22.74 -1.22 -15.44
N ASP A 166 -23.70 -1.63 -14.62
CA ASP A 166 -23.90 -1.13 -13.26
C ASP A 166 -23.40 -2.13 -12.22
N ASN A 167 -22.75 -1.64 -11.18
CA ASN A 167 -22.44 -2.43 -9.98
C ASN A 167 -23.47 -2.11 -8.89
N ARG A 168 -24.23 -3.13 -8.47
CA ARG A 168 -25.21 -3.04 -7.39
C ARG A 168 -24.79 -4.00 -6.29
N ASN A 169 -24.23 -3.46 -5.19
CA ASN A 169 -23.80 -4.25 -4.04
C ASN A 169 -22.83 -5.40 -4.41
N GLY A 170 -21.91 -5.17 -5.36
CA GLY A 170 -20.87 -6.14 -5.75
C GLY A 170 -21.28 -7.11 -6.84
N LEU A 171 -22.53 -7.00 -7.30
CA LEU A 171 -23.08 -7.75 -8.41
C LEU A 171 -23.18 -6.82 -9.62
N TYR A 172 -22.73 -7.31 -10.78
CA TYR A 172 -22.77 -6.52 -12.00
C TYR A 172 -24.02 -6.83 -12.81
N TYR A 173 -24.64 -5.79 -13.35
CA TYR A 173 -25.83 -5.88 -14.18
C TYR A 173 -25.60 -5.08 -15.45
N SER A 174 -26.04 -5.60 -16.59
CA SER A 174 -26.07 -4.80 -17.82
C SER A 174 -27.11 -3.68 -17.68
N ARG A 175 -26.74 -2.46 -18.07
CA ARG A 175 -27.69 -1.35 -18.23
C ARG A 175 -28.62 -1.57 -19.41
N ILE A 176 -28.14 -2.30 -20.42
CA ILE A 176 -28.86 -2.62 -21.65
C ILE A 176 -29.62 -3.92 -21.40
N THR A 177 -30.95 -3.83 -21.35
CA THR A 177 -31.84 -4.98 -21.12
C THR A 177 -32.75 -5.27 -22.31
N ASN A 178 -32.79 -4.40 -23.32
CA ASN A 178 -33.59 -4.57 -24.53
C ASN A 178 -32.99 -3.86 -25.75
N GLU A 179 -33.54 -4.12 -26.95
CA GLU A 179 -33.04 -3.57 -28.22
C GLU A 179 -33.09 -2.04 -28.31
N SER A 180 -34.03 -1.37 -27.63
CA SER A 180 -34.17 0.11 -27.71
C SER A 180 -33.08 0.88 -26.96
N GLU A 181 -32.24 0.18 -26.21
CA GLU A 181 -31.18 0.75 -25.37
C GLU A 181 -29.79 0.57 -25.99
N ILE A 182 -29.69 -0.09 -27.14
CA ILE A 182 -28.43 -0.45 -27.78
C ILE A 182 -27.71 0.80 -28.33
N PRO A 183 -26.41 0.96 -28.06
CA PRO A 183 -25.56 1.93 -28.75
C PRO A 183 -25.07 1.42 -30.09
N TYR A 184 -24.87 2.35 -31.03
CA TYR A 184 -24.43 2.07 -32.41
C TYR A 184 -23.30 3.02 -32.81
N ALA A 185 -22.37 2.55 -33.64
CA ALA A 185 -21.39 3.42 -34.28
C ALA A 185 -20.96 2.91 -35.66
N GLY A 186 -20.51 3.82 -36.52
CA GLY A 186 -20.00 3.49 -37.83
C GLY A 186 -19.46 4.68 -38.60
N ALA A 187 -18.64 4.41 -39.61
CA ALA A 187 -17.98 5.44 -40.41
C ALA A 187 -18.04 5.15 -41.90
N ALA A 188 -18.11 6.21 -42.71
CA ALA A 188 -17.86 6.18 -44.14
C ALA A 188 -16.58 6.98 -44.42
N LYS A 189 -15.58 6.33 -45.03
CA LYS A 189 -14.30 6.93 -45.42
C LYS A 189 -14.29 7.26 -46.92
N GLY A 190 -13.42 8.17 -47.35
CA GLY A 190 -13.31 8.58 -48.76
C GLY A 190 -14.52 9.36 -49.26
N VAL A 191 -15.21 10.09 -48.37
CA VAL A 191 -16.43 10.83 -48.69
C VAL A 191 -16.08 12.21 -49.25
N SER A 192 -16.71 12.60 -50.34
CA SER A 192 -16.64 13.97 -50.85
C SER A 192 -17.97 14.67 -50.69
N VAL A 193 -17.98 15.83 -50.05
CA VAL A 193 -19.17 16.69 -49.92
C VAL A 193 -19.01 17.85 -50.89
N ARG A 194 -19.99 18.07 -51.76
CA ARG A 194 -19.95 19.10 -52.82
C ARG A 194 -21.17 20.00 -52.73
N LYS A 195 -21.02 21.27 -53.12
CA LYS A 195 -22.16 22.19 -53.27
C LYS A 195 -22.88 21.95 -54.60
N THR A 196 -24.21 22.07 -54.59
CA THR A 196 -25.04 21.94 -55.80
C THR A 196 -25.70 23.27 -56.17
N GLY A 197 -25.19 23.89 -57.24
CA GLY A 197 -25.70 25.18 -57.75
C GLY A 197 -25.51 26.34 -56.77
N ASP A 198 -26.36 27.37 -56.88
CA ASP A 198 -26.28 28.61 -56.08
C ASP A 198 -27.05 28.53 -54.74
N SER A 199 -27.58 27.36 -54.38
CA SER A 199 -28.35 27.16 -53.13
C SER A 199 -27.47 26.67 -51.98
N ASP A 200 -27.96 26.74 -50.74
CA ASP A 200 -27.30 26.16 -49.55
C ASP A 200 -27.32 24.61 -49.53
N ASN A 201 -27.71 23.96 -50.62
CA ASN A 201 -27.79 22.50 -50.71
C ASN A 201 -26.47 21.90 -51.21
N GLY A 202 -26.19 20.67 -50.79
CA GLY A 202 -25.05 19.90 -51.24
C GLY A 202 -25.39 18.47 -51.58
N GLU A 203 -24.40 17.75 -52.09
CA GLU A 203 -24.44 16.32 -52.39
C GLU A 203 -23.29 15.60 -51.67
N ILE A 204 -23.56 14.39 -51.18
CA ILE A 204 -22.55 13.49 -50.63
C ILE A 204 -22.20 12.45 -51.68
N VAL A 205 -20.93 12.39 -52.06
CA VAL A 205 -20.37 11.39 -52.96
C VAL A 205 -19.52 10.43 -52.13
N TYR A 206 -19.99 9.19 -51.98
CA TYR A 206 -19.23 8.13 -51.31
C TYR A 206 -18.19 7.54 -52.25
N GLY A 207 -16.93 7.42 -51.81
CA GLY A 207 -15.89 6.73 -52.57
C GLY A 207 -16.13 5.22 -52.60
N THR A 208 -16.65 4.69 -53.70
CA THR A 208 -16.90 3.25 -53.91
C THR A 208 -15.71 2.51 -54.50
N PRO A 209 -15.37 1.30 -54.00
CA PRO A 209 -15.22 0.11 -54.82
C PRO A 209 -16.60 -0.46 -55.20
N ASP A 210 -16.70 -1.16 -56.33
CA ASP A 210 -17.96 -1.65 -56.94
C ASP A 210 -18.86 -2.42 -55.94
N GLY A 211 -20.13 -1.97 -55.81
CA GLY A 211 -21.19 -2.67 -55.05
C GLY A 211 -21.75 -1.96 -53.81
N PHE A 212 -21.27 -0.76 -53.46
CA PHE A 212 -21.77 -0.01 -52.29
C PHE A 212 -23.10 0.70 -52.59
N SER A 213 -24.04 0.67 -51.63
CA SER A 213 -25.41 1.21 -51.76
C SER A 213 -25.59 2.67 -51.31
N GLY A 214 -24.50 3.38 -50.98
CA GLY A 214 -24.51 4.78 -50.57
C GLY A 214 -25.09 5.02 -49.16
N GLY A 215 -24.23 5.23 -48.16
CA GLY A 215 -24.62 5.54 -46.78
C GLY A 215 -23.60 5.09 -45.73
N ILE A 216 -23.73 5.56 -44.49
CA ILE A 216 -22.94 5.06 -43.34
C ILE A 216 -23.53 3.74 -42.83
N GLU A 217 -22.71 2.70 -42.66
CA GLU A 217 -23.12 1.47 -41.97
C GLU A 217 -22.81 1.57 -40.48
N VAL A 218 -23.84 1.63 -39.64
CA VAL A 218 -23.70 1.69 -38.18
C VAL A 218 -23.98 0.34 -37.55
N LYS A 219 -23.02 -0.20 -36.82
CA LYS A 219 -23.11 -1.51 -36.18
C LYS A 219 -23.51 -1.34 -34.72
N ARG A 220 -24.26 -2.31 -34.18
CA ARG A 220 -24.47 -2.44 -32.73
C ARG A 220 -23.11 -2.56 -32.06
N LEU A 221 -22.90 -1.86 -30.95
CA LEU A 221 -21.66 -2.01 -30.17
C LEU A 221 -21.72 -3.13 -29.13
N VAL A 222 -22.82 -3.88 -29.11
CA VAL A 222 -23.03 -5.06 -28.26
C VAL A 222 -23.37 -6.29 -29.09
N SER A 223 -23.21 -7.45 -28.47
CA SER A 223 -23.73 -8.74 -28.90
C SER A 223 -24.93 -9.11 -28.03
N ARG A 224 -25.88 -9.87 -28.59
CA ARG A 224 -26.96 -10.48 -27.82
C ARG A 224 -26.65 -11.95 -27.60
N ILE A 225 -26.66 -12.38 -26.35
CA ILE A 225 -26.54 -13.80 -25.98
C ILE A 225 -27.89 -14.24 -25.47
N THR A 226 -28.48 -15.24 -26.12
CA THR A 226 -29.75 -15.86 -25.73
C THR A 226 -29.47 -17.30 -25.36
N LEU A 227 -29.86 -17.73 -24.15
CA LEU A 227 -29.79 -19.12 -23.75
C LEU A 227 -31.19 -19.68 -23.47
N LYS A 228 -31.67 -20.53 -24.37
CA LYS A 228 -32.80 -21.43 -24.12
C LYS A 228 -32.32 -22.65 -23.36
N HIS A 229 -32.73 -22.80 -22.11
CA HIS A 229 -32.27 -23.90 -21.27
C HIS A 229 -33.42 -24.65 -20.62
N LYS A 230 -33.21 -25.95 -20.46
CA LYS A 230 -34.06 -26.82 -19.65
C LYS A 230 -33.18 -27.55 -18.63
N PHE A 231 -33.62 -27.59 -17.39
CA PHE A 231 -32.95 -28.34 -16.34
C PHE A 231 -33.72 -29.64 -16.08
N ASP A 232 -33.09 -30.79 -16.37
CA ASP A 232 -33.67 -32.13 -16.34
C ASP A 232 -32.79 -33.08 -15.52
N VAL A 233 -32.44 -32.64 -14.31
CA VAL A 233 -31.71 -33.43 -13.31
C VAL A 233 -32.68 -33.76 -12.18
N THR A 234 -32.92 -35.03 -11.92
CA THR A 234 -33.95 -35.47 -10.97
C THR A 234 -33.61 -35.16 -9.52
N GLU A 235 -32.34 -35.26 -9.16
CA GLU A 235 -31.78 -35.17 -7.82
C GLU A 235 -31.44 -33.74 -7.40
N ASN A 236 -31.45 -32.78 -8.32
CA ASN A 236 -31.08 -31.39 -8.06
C ASN A 236 -32.22 -30.43 -8.43
N THR A 237 -32.12 -29.20 -7.94
CA THR A 237 -32.99 -28.08 -8.32
C THR A 237 -32.11 -26.93 -8.81
N LEU A 238 -32.37 -26.43 -10.02
CA LEU A 238 -31.70 -25.24 -10.56
C LEU A 238 -32.03 -24.03 -9.68
N GLU A 239 -31.01 -23.29 -9.29
CA GLU A 239 -31.17 -22.13 -8.41
C GLU A 239 -30.84 -20.82 -9.12
N GLY A 240 -29.85 -20.82 -10.02
CA GLY A 240 -29.45 -19.58 -10.69
C GLY A 240 -28.51 -19.77 -11.87
N MET A 241 -28.34 -18.68 -12.62
CA MET A 241 -27.41 -18.58 -13.75
C MET A 241 -26.78 -17.20 -13.82
N ARG A 242 -25.52 -17.11 -14.25
CA ARG A 242 -24.79 -15.85 -14.47
C ARG A 242 -23.86 -15.94 -15.67
N LEU A 243 -23.53 -14.80 -16.27
CA LEU A 243 -22.62 -14.69 -17.41
C LEU A 243 -21.27 -14.11 -16.96
N LEU A 244 -20.21 -14.90 -17.04
CA LEU A 244 -18.87 -14.55 -16.60
C LEU A 244 -18.01 -13.92 -17.70
N LYS A 245 -16.97 -13.22 -17.26
CA LYS A 245 -15.89 -12.71 -18.12
C LYS A 245 -16.42 -11.83 -19.25
N VAL A 246 -17.17 -10.82 -18.86
CA VAL A 246 -17.74 -9.81 -19.76
C VAL A 246 -16.98 -8.50 -19.59
N PRO A 247 -16.42 -7.91 -20.66
CA PRO A 247 -15.78 -6.60 -20.56
C PRO A 247 -16.77 -5.53 -20.10
N THR A 248 -16.35 -4.70 -19.15
CA THR A 248 -17.21 -3.67 -18.52
C THR A 248 -17.46 -2.44 -19.38
N LYS A 249 -16.72 -2.29 -20.48
CA LYS A 249 -16.76 -1.13 -21.38
C LYS A 249 -17.05 -1.54 -22.82
N LEU A 250 -17.75 -0.70 -23.57
CA LEU A 250 -17.94 -0.84 -25.02
C LEU A 250 -16.91 0.01 -25.77
N CYS A 251 -16.29 -0.54 -26.80
CA CYS A 251 -15.40 0.24 -27.69
C CYS A 251 -16.23 0.88 -28.81
N ILE A 252 -16.04 2.17 -29.08
CA ILE A 252 -16.71 2.84 -30.23
C ILE A 252 -16.24 2.24 -31.55
N ASN A 253 -14.92 2.03 -31.70
CA ASN A 253 -14.36 1.33 -32.85
C ASN A 253 -14.00 -0.12 -32.48
N PRO A 254 -14.85 -1.10 -32.82
CA PRO A 254 -14.59 -2.52 -32.51
C PRO A 254 -13.44 -3.12 -33.34
N ALA A 255 -13.11 -2.51 -34.47
CA ALA A 255 -12.04 -2.99 -35.35
C ALA A 255 -10.64 -2.63 -34.83
N SER A 256 -10.51 -1.61 -33.98
CA SER A 256 -9.23 -1.25 -33.33
C SER A 256 -9.00 -1.99 -32.00
N ALA A 257 -10.03 -2.61 -31.42
CA ALA A 257 -9.92 -3.37 -30.19
C ALA A 257 -9.60 -4.84 -30.48
N ASP A 258 -8.29 -5.14 -30.51
CA ASP A 258 -7.76 -6.49 -30.52
C ASP A 258 -7.79 -7.13 -29.11
N LYS A 259 -7.21 -8.32 -28.98
CA LYS A 259 -7.17 -9.05 -27.71
C LYS A 259 -6.44 -8.27 -26.62
N ASP A 260 -5.31 -7.62 -26.93
CA ASP A 260 -4.51 -6.90 -25.94
C ASP A 260 -5.26 -5.67 -25.40
N VAL A 261 -5.99 -4.97 -26.27
CA VAL A 261 -6.86 -3.87 -25.85
C VAL A 261 -7.98 -4.37 -24.94
N ILE A 262 -8.63 -5.48 -25.30
CA ILE A 262 -9.74 -6.05 -24.53
C ILE A 262 -9.28 -6.60 -23.18
N ASP A 263 -8.14 -7.30 -23.13
CA ASP A 263 -7.60 -7.86 -21.89
C ASP A 263 -7.16 -6.77 -20.88
N ASN A 264 -6.94 -5.53 -21.35
CA ASN A 264 -6.71 -4.36 -20.51
C ASN A 264 -8.01 -3.72 -19.97
N ILE A 265 -9.19 -4.10 -20.47
CA ILE A 265 -10.48 -3.64 -19.96
C ILE A 265 -10.88 -4.51 -18.76
N PRO A 266 -11.34 -3.94 -17.63
CA PRO A 266 -11.85 -4.72 -16.51
C PRO A 266 -13.02 -5.63 -16.91
N MET A 267 -12.97 -6.87 -16.44
CA MET A 267 -13.99 -7.90 -16.70
C MET A 267 -14.96 -8.02 -15.51
N ALA A 268 -16.23 -8.27 -15.78
CA ALA A 268 -17.28 -8.47 -14.79
C ALA A 268 -18.03 -9.79 -15.00
N ASP A 269 -18.65 -10.27 -13.92
CA ASP A 269 -19.61 -11.36 -13.92
C ASP A 269 -21.03 -10.75 -13.83
N LEU A 270 -21.79 -10.85 -14.92
CA LEU A 270 -23.13 -10.30 -15.02
C LEU A 270 -24.17 -11.27 -14.44
N GLU A 271 -24.93 -10.81 -13.46
CA GLU A 271 -26.04 -11.57 -12.90
C GLU A 271 -27.22 -11.65 -13.88
N SER A 272 -28.00 -12.72 -13.76
CA SER A 272 -29.28 -12.86 -14.45
C SER A 272 -30.39 -12.30 -13.56
N ASP A 273 -31.24 -11.42 -14.09
CA ASP A 273 -32.43 -10.92 -13.39
C ASP A 273 -33.59 -11.94 -13.37
N ASN A 274 -33.43 -13.10 -14.03
CA ASN A 274 -34.52 -14.07 -14.18
C ASN A 274 -34.82 -14.85 -12.90
N ALA A 275 -36.07 -14.78 -12.45
CA ALA A 275 -36.67 -15.82 -11.62
C ALA A 275 -36.97 -17.05 -12.51
N PHE A 276 -36.68 -18.26 -12.05
CA PHE A 276 -36.95 -19.49 -12.79
C PHE A 276 -38.29 -20.09 -12.37
N GLU A 277 -39.37 -19.33 -12.47
CA GLU A 277 -40.71 -19.78 -12.09
C GLU A 277 -41.34 -20.61 -13.22
N ASP A 278 -42.19 -21.60 -12.89
CA ASP A 278 -42.82 -22.44 -13.90
C ASP A 278 -43.65 -21.65 -14.94
N ALA A 279 -44.09 -20.44 -14.59
CA ALA A 279 -44.79 -19.51 -15.48
C ALA A 279 -43.90 -18.94 -16.61
N ASP A 280 -42.58 -18.96 -16.45
CA ASP A 280 -41.60 -18.39 -17.39
C ASP A 280 -41.10 -19.39 -18.44
N LYS A 281 -41.64 -20.62 -18.43
CA LYS A 281 -41.33 -21.66 -19.41
C LYS A 281 -42.11 -21.44 -20.72
N ASP A 282 -41.42 -21.62 -21.85
CA ASP A 282 -42.08 -21.69 -23.15
C ASP A 282 -42.90 -22.99 -23.30
N THR A 283 -43.65 -23.11 -24.41
CA THR A 283 -44.52 -24.27 -24.67
C THR A 283 -43.78 -25.60 -24.73
N ASP A 284 -42.47 -25.59 -24.99
CA ASP A 284 -41.61 -26.77 -25.04
C ASP A 284 -40.89 -27.03 -23.69
N GLY A 285 -41.18 -26.21 -22.67
CA GLY A 285 -40.65 -26.32 -21.32
C GLY A 285 -39.26 -25.72 -21.12
N PHE A 286 -38.81 -24.82 -22.00
CA PHE A 286 -37.52 -24.12 -21.89
C PHE A 286 -37.68 -22.74 -21.23
N PHE A 287 -36.72 -22.39 -20.40
CA PHE A 287 -36.50 -21.03 -19.93
C PHE A 287 -35.62 -20.26 -20.91
N THR A 288 -35.81 -18.94 -21.00
CA THR A 288 -34.97 -18.07 -21.83
C THR A 288 -34.24 -17.05 -20.96
N SER A 289 -32.91 -17.09 -20.98
CA SER A 289 -32.06 -16.05 -20.40
C SER A 289 -31.38 -15.23 -21.49
N GLN A 290 -31.31 -13.91 -21.31
CA GLN A 290 -30.78 -13.02 -22.34
C GLN A 290 -29.83 -11.97 -21.73
N TRP A 291 -28.72 -11.73 -22.42
CA TRP A 291 -27.74 -10.70 -22.06
C TRP A 291 -27.33 -9.88 -23.28
N TYR A 292 -27.00 -8.62 -23.04
CA TYR A 292 -26.37 -7.74 -24.01
C TYR A 292 -24.97 -7.40 -23.51
N VAL A 293 -23.94 -7.71 -24.30
CA VAL A 293 -22.55 -7.66 -23.84
C VAL A 293 -21.60 -7.04 -24.83
N ALA A 294 -20.50 -6.51 -24.32
CA ALA A 294 -19.35 -6.09 -25.11
C ALA A 294 -18.71 -7.27 -25.86
N GLN A 295 -17.94 -6.95 -26.90
CA GLN A 295 -17.09 -7.93 -27.57
C GLN A 295 -16.00 -8.47 -26.65
N ASN A 296 -15.65 -9.74 -26.81
CA ASN A 296 -14.55 -10.39 -26.12
C ASN A 296 -13.81 -11.31 -27.11
N LYS A 297 -12.55 -10.99 -27.43
CA LYS A 297 -11.77 -11.72 -28.46
C LYS A 297 -10.73 -12.63 -27.82
N GLN A 298 -11.08 -13.90 -27.66
CA GLN A 298 -10.22 -14.92 -27.04
C GLN A 298 -9.68 -15.94 -28.06
N GLY A 299 -10.13 -15.85 -29.31
CA GLY A 299 -9.63 -16.59 -30.45
C GLY A 299 -10.05 -18.06 -30.51
N THR A 300 -9.42 -18.76 -31.44
CA THR A 300 -9.55 -20.20 -31.64
C THR A 300 -8.47 -20.96 -30.88
N VAL A 301 -8.86 -21.99 -30.12
CA VAL A 301 -7.96 -22.90 -29.41
C VAL A 301 -7.90 -24.25 -30.12
N ALA A 302 -6.85 -24.47 -30.92
CA ALA A 302 -6.73 -25.66 -31.78
C ALA A 302 -6.78 -27.01 -31.04
N ASP A 303 -6.41 -27.04 -29.76
CA ASP A 303 -6.38 -28.27 -28.96
C ASP A 303 -7.76 -28.73 -28.46
N ILE A 304 -8.81 -27.95 -28.70
CA ILE A 304 -10.18 -28.27 -28.33
C ILE A 304 -10.86 -28.97 -29.51
N ALA A 305 -10.97 -30.29 -29.42
CA ALA A 305 -11.49 -31.13 -30.51
C ALA A 305 -13.02 -31.29 -30.45
N SER A 306 -13.65 -31.00 -29.32
CA SER A 306 -15.09 -31.16 -29.13
C SER A 306 -15.67 -30.17 -28.12
N GLU A 307 -17.00 -30.03 -28.14
CA GLU A 307 -17.76 -29.20 -27.20
C GLU A 307 -17.50 -29.59 -25.73
N ARG A 308 -17.27 -30.87 -25.44
CA ARG A 308 -16.92 -31.35 -24.09
C ARG A 308 -15.56 -30.87 -23.58
N ASP A 309 -14.65 -30.52 -24.49
CA ASP A 309 -13.32 -30.03 -24.15
C ASP A 309 -13.33 -28.52 -23.85
N ARG A 310 -14.47 -27.84 -24.04
CA ARG A 310 -14.67 -26.41 -23.75
C ARG A 310 -14.92 -26.16 -22.27
N TYR A 311 -13.92 -26.45 -21.45
CA TYR A 311 -13.95 -26.10 -20.04
C TYR A 311 -12.60 -25.57 -19.57
N ARG A 312 -12.66 -24.81 -18.47
CA ARG A 312 -11.51 -24.49 -17.64
C ARG A 312 -11.98 -24.44 -16.19
N LYS A 313 -11.44 -25.31 -15.35
CA LYS A 313 -11.79 -25.37 -13.93
C LYS A 313 -11.11 -24.22 -13.21
N VAL A 314 -11.92 -23.42 -12.51
CA VAL A 314 -11.43 -22.29 -11.69
C VAL A 314 -10.57 -22.76 -10.51
N THR A 315 -10.71 -24.02 -10.08
CA THR A 315 -10.03 -24.58 -8.90
C THR A 315 -8.55 -24.86 -9.11
N ASP A 316 -8.17 -25.39 -10.27
CA ASP A 316 -6.82 -25.87 -10.55
C ASP A 316 -6.31 -25.45 -11.95
N GLY A 317 -7.11 -24.68 -12.70
CA GLY A 317 -6.77 -24.23 -14.04
C GLY A 317 -6.82 -25.35 -15.10
N THR A 318 -7.26 -26.56 -14.77
CA THR A 318 -7.33 -27.67 -15.72
C THR A 318 -8.38 -27.42 -16.80
N GLY A 319 -8.14 -27.95 -18.00
CA GLY A 319 -8.94 -27.66 -19.19
C GLY A 319 -8.24 -26.71 -20.14
N LYS A 320 -8.78 -26.59 -21.36
CA LYS A 320 -8.12 -25.91 -22.49
C LYS A 320 -8.79 -24.59 -22.87
N ALA A 321 -9.96 -24.28 -22.32
CA ALA A 321 -10.65 -23.04 -22.64
C ALA A 321 -9.86 -21.81 -22.12
N PRO A 322 -9.93 -20.66 -22.81
CA PRO A 322 -9.27 -19.43 -22.36
C PRO A 322 -9.78 -18.94 -21.00
N GLU A 323 -8.89 -18.43 -20.15
CA GLU A 323 -9.25 -17.93 -18.81
C GLU A 323 -10.20 -16.73 -18.82
N ALA A 324 -10.06 -15.88 -19.83
CA ALA A 324 -10.92 -14.71 -20.05
C ALA A 324 -12.08 -15.00 -21.00
N GLY A 325 -12.35 -16.26 -21.37
CA GLY A 325 -13.46 -16.63 -22.24
C GLY A 325 -14.83 -16.36 -21.61
N THR A 326 -15.70 -15.66 -22.33
CA THR A 326 -17.09 -15.43 -21.90
C THR A 326 -17.83 -16.76 -21.77
N ASN A 327 -18.41 -17.01 -20.61
CA ASN A 327 -19.11 -18.27 -20.32
C ASN A 327 -20.23 -18.09 -19.33
N ILE A 328 -21.22 -18.97 -19.40
CA ILE A 328 -22.38 -19.00 -18.51
C ILE A 328 -22.13 -20.07 -17.46
N GLU A 329 -22.38 -19.73 -16.19
CA GLU A 329 -22.43 -20.69 -15.10
C GLU A 329 -23.87 -20.86 -14.62
N ALA A 330 -24.37 -22.10 -14.66
CA ALA A 330 -25.64 -22.50 -14.09
C ALA A 330 -25.40 -23.35 -12.84
N TRP A 331 -25.97 -22.98 -11.70
CA TRP A 331 -25.81 -23.73 -10.46
C TRP A 331 -27.13 -24.31 -9.96
N SER A 332 -27.02 -25.49 -9.37
CA SER A 332 -28.14 -26.23 -8.81
C SER A 332 -27.73 -26.86 -7.49
N TYR A 333 -28.66 -26.98 -6.55
CA TYR A 333 -28.42 -27.68 -5.29
C TYR A 333 -29.04 -29.07 -5.30
N ALA A 334 -28.45 -30.00 -4.57
CA ALA A 334 -29.00 -31.34 -4.38
C ALA A 334 -30.26 -31.27 -3.51
N LYS A 335 -31.34 -31.94 -3.92
CA LYS A 335 -32.57 -32.07 -3.13
C LYS A 335 -32.34 -32.77 -1.80
N SER A 336 -31.28 -33.57 -1.70
CA SER A 336 -30.85 -34.22 -0.45
C SER A 336 -30.19 -33.25 0.54
N SER A 337 -29.57 -32.17 0.06
CA SER A 337 -28.92 -31.15 0.88
C SER A 337 -28.61 -29.90 0.08
N ARG A 338 -29.13 -28.75 0.54
CA ARG A 338 -28.86 -27.43 -0.08
C ARG A 338 -27.39 -27.00 0.02
N SER A 339 -26.60 -27.65 0.88
CA SER A 339 -25.16 -27.44 0.98
C SER A 339 -24.37 -28.14 -0.11
N LEU A 340 -24.95 -29.07 -0.86
CA LEU A 340 -24.28 -29.75 -1.97
C LEU A 340 -24.80 -29.13 -3.27
N TYR A 341 -23.91 -28.60 -4.09
CA TYR A 341 -24.31 -27.98 -5.35
C TYR A 341 -23.40 -28.40 -6.49
N THR A 342 -23.95 -28.29 -7.69
CA THR A 342 -23.25 -28.52 -8.94
C THR A 342 -23.31 -27.27 -9.80
N VAL A 343 -22.17 -26.92 -10.39
CA VAL A 343 -22.02 -25.81 -11.33
C VAL A 343 -21.75 -26.38 -12.72
N HIS A 344 -22.49 -25.89 -13.70
CA HIS A 344 -22.39 -26.28 -15.10
C HIS A 344 -21.88 -25.08 -15.91
N GLN A 345 -20.79 -25.28 -16.64
CA GLN A 345 -20.14 -24.24 -17.42
C GLN A 345 -20.48 -24.36 -18.91
N ILE A 346 -20.83 -23.23 -19.54
CA ILE A 346 -21.27 -23.15 -20.94
C ILE A 346 -20.53 -21.98 -21.59
N TYR A 347 -19.51 -22.24 -22.40
CA TYR A 347 -18.79 -21.16 -23.09
C TYR A 347 -19.59 -20.60 -24.27
N VAL A 348 -19.44 -19.29 -24.49
CA VAL A 348 -19.99 -18.57 -25.63
C VAL A 348 -18.86 -18.26 -26.62
N GLY A 349 -19.14 -18.32 -27.91
CA GLY A 349 -18.18 -17.98 -28.95
C GLY A 349 -18.73 -18.14 -30.37
N ASN A 350 -17.96 -17.79 -31.39
CA ASN A 350 -18.39 -17.83 -32.81
C ASN A 350 -18.68 -19.24 -33.35
N ASN A 351 -18.32 -20.27 -32.59
CA ASN A 351 -18.78 -21.64 -32.80
C ASN A 351 -18.92 -22.35 -31.44
N ASN A 352 -19.40 -23.60 -31.45
CA ASN A 352 -19.55 -24.47 -30.28
C ASN A 352 -18.40 -25.48 -30.11
N THR A 353 -17.29 -25.32 -30.83
CA THR A 353 -16.12 -26.21 -30.78
C THR A 353 -14.89 -25.54 -30.16
N ASP A 354 -14.23 -24.64 -30.87
CA ASP A 354 -12.87 -24.19 -30.54
C ASP A 354 -12.70 -22.66 -30.52
N ASN A 355 -13.68 -21.89 -30.99
CA ASN A 355 -13.61 -20.43 -31.01
C ASN A 355 -14.43 -19.79 -29.88
N PHE A 356 -13.81 -18.84 -29.16
CA PHE A 356 -14.33 -18.17 -27.97
C PHE A 356 -14.56 -16.66 -28.18
N ASP A 357 -14.58 -16.21 -29.44
CA ASP A 357 -14.82 -14.81 -29.77
C ASP A 357 -16.31 -14.48 -29.64
N VAL A 358 -16.60 -13.44 -28.87
CA VAL A 358 -17.89 -12.75 -28.83
C VAL A 358 -17.72 -11.44 -29.59
N GLU A 359 -18.38 -11.31 -30.72
CA GLU A 359 -18.24 -10.20 -31.67
C GLU A 359 -19.45 -9.29 -31.61
N ILE A 360 -19.23 -7.98 -31.67
CA ILE A 360 -20.32 -7.00 -31.72
C ILE A 360 -21.26 -7.25 -32.91
N ASN A 361 -22.48 -6.74 -32.83
CA ASN A 361 -23.51 -6.91 -33.87
C ASN A 361 -23.75 -8.39 -34.22
N SER A 362 -23.71 -9.27 -33.23
CA SER A 362 -23.93 -10.70 -33.40
C SER A 362 -24.95 -11.26 -32.41
N TYR A 363 -25.66 -12.29 -32.83
CA TYR A 363 -26.67 -13.00 -32.04
C TYR A 363 -26.20 -14.43 -31.74
N TYR A 364 -25.91 -14.70 -30.46
CA TYR A 364 -25.51 -15.99 -29.94
C TYR A 364 -26.72 -16.70 -29.33
N ASP A 365 -27.52 -17.34 -30.19
CA ASP A 365 -28.73 -18.05 -29.78
C ASP A 365 -28.42 -19.52 -29.48
N LEU A 366 -28.22 -19.81 -28.19
CA LEU A 366 -27.80 -21.10 -27.64
C LEU A 366 -28.99 -21.85 -27.03
N ARG A 367 -29.00 -23.18 -27.22
CA ARG A 367 -29.96 -24.10 -26.62
C ARG A 367 -29.24 -25.21 -25.86
N THR A 368 -29.71 -25.53 -24.66
CA THR A 368 -29.15 -26.63 -23.84
C THR A 368 -30.21 -27.35 -23.02
N ILE A 369 -29.98 -28.64 -22.77
CA ILE A 369 -30.71 -29.42 -21.76
C ILE A 369 -29.69 -29.92 -20.75
N ILE A 370 -29.66 -29.30 -19.56
CA ILE A 370 -28.79 -29.71 -18.47
C ILE A 370 -29.41 -30.94 -17.80
N ASN A 371 -28.87 -32.13 -18.08
CA ASN A 371 -29.44 -33.42 -17.67
C ASN A 371 -28.41 -34.36 -17.02
N SER A 372 -27.27 -33.84 -16.59
CA SER A 372 -26.21 -34.63 -15.96
C SER A 372 -25.52 -33.85 -14.85
N VAL A 373 -25.07 -34.58 -13.83
CA VAL A 373 -24.18 -34.12 -12.76
C VAL A 373 -22.88 -34.94 -12.73
N ASP A 374 -22.56 -35.63 -13.83
CA ASP A 374 -21.37 -36.49 -13.96
C ASP A 374 -20.08 -35.66 -13.95
N LEU A 375 -19.28 -35.83 -12.90
CA LEU A 375 -18.02 -35.10 -12.69
C LEU A 375 -16.90 -35.50 -13.67
N ASN A 376 -17.10 -36.55 -14.47
CA ASN A 376 -16.20 -36.88 -15.58
C ASN A 376 -16.34 -35.88 -16.74
N ASP A 377 -17.44 -35.14 -16.81
CA ASP A 377 -17.58 -34.00 -17.70
C ASP A 377 -16.86 -32.80 -17.10
N GLY A 378 -15.77 -32.35 -17.72
CA GLY A 378 -14.92 -31.27 -17.19
C GLY A 378 -15.65 -29.93 -17.00
N ARG A 379 -16.79 -29.74 -17.69
CA ARG A 379 -17.68 -28.57 -17.57
C ARG A 379 -18.51 -28.58 -16.29
N ILE A 380 -18.61 -29.72 -15.60
CA ILE A 380 -19.41 -29.91 -14.39
C ILE A 380 -18.47 -29.95 -13.18
N ARG A 381 -18.84 -29.22 -12.14
CA ARG A 381 -18.12 -29.21 -10.86
C ARG A 381 -19.11 -29.39 -9.73
N SER A 382 -18.74 -30.19 -8.74
CA SER A 382 -19.48 -30.28 -7.49
C SER A 382 -18.70 -29.65 -6.37
N TYR A 383 -19.44 -29.19 -5.38
CA TYR A 383 -18.86 -28.55 -4.23
C TYR A 383 -19.79 -28.69 -3.03
N THR A 384 -19.20 -28.47 -1.86
CA THR A 384 -19.92 -28.33 -0.60
C THR A 384 -19.87 -26.87 -0.17
N ALA A 385 -21.01 -26.30 0.19
CA ALA A 385 -21.13 -24.93 0.66
C ALA A 385 -20.33 -24.79 1.95
N GLU A 386 -19.27 -23.98 1.90
CA GLU A 386 -18.55 -23.54 3.07
C GLU A 386 -19.24 -22.31 3.65
N GLN A 387 -19.40 -22.31 4.97
CA GLN A 387 -19.86 -21.14 5.71
C GLN A 387 -18.76 -20.72 6.67
N LYS A 388 -18.06 -19.65 6.32
CA LYS A 388 -16.91 -19.18 7.07
C LYS A 388 -16.83 -17.67 6.96
N VAL A 389 -16.59 -17.01 8.08
CA VAL A 389 -16.23 -15.59 8.10
C VAL A 389 -14.83 -15.50 8.67
N TYR A 390 -13.94 -14.79 7.99
CA TYR A 390 -12.59 -14.49 8.47
C TYR A 390 -12.42 -12.97 8.59
N LEU A 391 -12.15 -12.52 9.82
CA LEU A 391 -11.79 -11.13 10.13
C LEU A 391 -10.81 -11.11 11.30
N SER A 392 -9.59 -10.62 11.05
CA SER A 392 -8.58 -10.44 12.11
C SER A 392 -8.98 -9.31 13.06
N ALA A 393 -9.03 -9.61 14.35
CA ALA A 393 -9.63 -8.74 15.37
C ALA A 393 -8.97 -8.96 16.73
N ILE A 394 -9.34 -8.16 17.73
CA ILE A 394 -8.84 -8.35 19.10
C ILE A 394 -9.48 -9.56 19.75
N SER A 395 -10.81 -9.64 19.66
CA SER A 395 -11.58 -10.74 20.17
C SER A 395 -12.81 -10.95 19.31
N ARG A 396 -13.39 -12.14 19.40
CA ARG A 396 -14.62 -12.50 18.70
C ARG A 396 -15.61 -13.18 19.63
N LYS A 397 -16.89 -12.89 19.44
CA LYS A 397 -18.03 -13.58 20.06
C LYS A 397 -18.93 -14.13 18.97
N ILE A 398 -19.36 -15.38 19.10
CA ILE A 398 -20.15 -16.09 18.10
C ILE A 398 -21.45 -16.60 18.74
N SER A 399 -22.58 -16.41 18.05
CA SER A 399 -23.91 -16.91 18.44
C SER A 399 -24.69 -17.43 17.22
N GLY A 400 -25.58 -18.43 17.43
CA GLY A 400 -26.46 -18.97 16.39
C GLY A 400 -26.93 -20.42 16.62
N ASP A 401 -27.92 -20.85 15.83
CA ASP A 401 -28.69 -22.10 16.04
C ASP A 401 -28.02 -23.39 15.52
N ASP A 402 -26.92 -23.28 14.77
CA ASP A 402 -26.22 -24.41 14.16
C ASP A 402 -24.71 -24.23 14.36
N LYS A 403 -24.01 -25.26 14.85
CA LYS A 403 -22.60 -25.20 15.27
C LYS A 403 -21.61 -25.72 14.21
N THR A 404 -22.11 -26.09 13.04
CA THR A 404 -21.35 -26.85 12.02
C THR A 404 -20.44 -25.99 11.14
N THR A 405 -20.43 -24.66 11.30
CA THR A 405 -19.68 -23.76 10.40
C THR A 405 -18.90 -22.69 11.18
N THR A 406 -17.70 -22.34 10.73
CA THR A 406 -16.65 -21.67 11.51
C THR A 406 -16.56 -20.18 11.22
N ILE A 407 -16.86 -19.35 12.22
CA ILE A 407 -16.49 -17.93 12.23
C ILE A 407 -15.09 -17.83 12.85
N ASP A 408 -14.09 -17.48 12.05
CA ASP A 408 -12.68 -17.49 12.40
C ASP A 408 -11.99 -16.14 12.13
N GLY A 409 -10.72 -16.02 12.49
CA GLY A 409 -9.93 -14.79 12.40
C GLY A 409 -8.79 -14.80 13.41
N ALA A 410 -7.63 -14.22 13.06
CA ALA A 410 -6.55 -14.08 14.03
C ALA A 410 -7.01 -13.17 15.18
N SER A 411 -6.95 -13.68 16.42
CA SER A 411 -7.27 -12.90 17.63
C SER A 411 -6.04 -12.19 18.18
N GLY A 412 -6.24 -11.05 18.83
CA GLY A 412 -5.15 -10.21 19.37
C GLY A 412 -4.53 -9.23 18.38
N VAL A 413 -5.20 -8.95 17.24
CA VAL A 413 -4.67 -8.08 16.17
C VAL A 413 -5.25 -6.66 16.26
N TYR A 414 -4.38 -5.64 16.25
CA TYR A 414 -4.73 -4.21 16.31
C TYR A 414 -4.60 -3.56 14.93
N PHE A 415 -5.40 -2.52 14.67
CA PHE A 415 -4.98 -1.48 13.73
C PHE A 415 -3.92 -0.60 14.42
N ASP A 416 -2.96 -0.10 13.68
CA ASP A 416 -1.98 0.86 14.20
C ASP A 416 -2.41 2.32 13.95
N ALA A 417 -1.57 3.26 14.34
CA ALA A 417 -1.82 4.68 14.26
C ALA A 417 -2.07 5.19 12.84
N HIS A 418 -1.40 4.63 11.83
CA HIS A 418 -1.49 5.07 10.45
C HIS A 418 -2.81 4.67 9.78
N TYR A 419 -3.02 5.17 8.56
CA TYR A 419 -4.09 4.68 7.71
C TYR A 419 -3.93 3.17 7.49
N GLY A 420 -5.01 2.43 7.67
CA GLY A 420 -4.98 0.97 7.62
C GLY A 420 -6.18 0.42 6.88
N TRP A 421 -6.06 -0.82 6.42
CA TRP A 421 -7.22 -1.56 5.91
C TRP A 421 -7.19 -3.00 6.42
N ARG A 422 -8.35 -3.64 6.46
CA ARG A 422 -8.46 -5.05 6.85
C ARG A 422 -9.58 -5.74 6.11
N PRO A 423 -9.33 -6.93 5.53
CA PRO A 423 -10.37 -7.59 4.77
C PRO A 423 -11.35 -8.29 5.72
N VAL A 424 -12.63 -8.23 5.36
CA VAL A 424 -13.69 -9.07 5.92
C VAL A 424 -14.00 -10.11 4.85
N ILE A 425 -13.56 -11.34 5.07
CA ILE A 425 -13.69 -12.43 4.09
C ILE A 425 -14.86 -13.32 4.51
N ILE A 426 -15.77 -13.60 3.59
CA ILE A 426 -17.01 -14.31 3.86
C ILE A 426 -17.19 -15.39 2.79
N TYR A 427 -17.47 -16.59 3.26
CA TYR A 427 -17.98 -17.71 2.50
C TYR A 427 -19.36 -17.94 3.09
N ALA A 428 -20.43 -17.59 2.37
CA ALA A 428 -21.79 -17.73 2.89
C ALA A 428 -22.77 -18.03 1.75
N GLN A 429 -22.48 -19.09 1.01
CA GLN A 429 -23.27 -19.53 -0.13
C GLN A 429 -24.75 -19.74 0.20
N GLY A 430 -25.64 -19.21 -0.64
CA GLY A 430 -27.09 -19.27 -0.49
C GLY A 430 -27.65 -18.37 0.63
N ARG A 431 -26.85 -17.42 1.13
CA ARG A 431 -27.20 -16.60 2.30
C ARG A 431 -27.16 -15.11 2.02
N LYS A 432 -28.06 -14.40 2.68
CA LYS A 432 -28.05 -12.97 2.88
C LYS A 432 -26.99 -12.66 3.93
N VAL A 433 -26.12 -11.72 3.62
CA VAL A 433 -25.02 -11.29 4.47
C VAL A 433 -25.18 -9.82 4.80
N THR A 434 -25.10 -9.49 6.09
CA THR A 434 -25.09 -8.12 6.59
C THR A 434 -23.80 -7.90 7.37
N VAL A 435 -23.04 -6.85 7.04
CA VAL A 435 -21.86 -6.42 7.80
C VAL A 435 -22.09 -4.99 8.26
N GLY A 436 -21.94 -4.73 9.56
CA GLY A 436 -22.12 -3.39 10.12
C GLY A 436 -21.08 -3.02 11.18
N ILE A 437 -20.82 -1.72 11.32
CA ILE A 437 -19.89 -1.12 12.28
C ILE A 437 -20.69 -0.44 13.39
N TYR A 438 -20.41 -0.81 14.64
CA TYR A 438 -21.17 -0.44 15.82
C TYR A 438 -20.27 0.20 16.88
N LYS A 439 -20.83 1.15 17.64
CA LYS A 439 -20.13 1.83 18.74
C LYS A 439 -20.22 1.09 20.08
N ASP A 440 -21.17 0.16 20.19
CA ASP A 440 -21.42 -0.61 21.41
C ASP A 440 -21.14 -2.11 21.23
N ALA A 441 -20.67 -2.77 22.30
CA ALA A 441 -20.35 -4.19 22.28
C ALA A 441 -21.56 -5.10 22.01
N THR A 442 -22.78 -4.63 22.28
CA THR A 442 -24.03 -5.33 21.97
C THR A 442 -24.48 -5.18 20.52
N CYS A 443 -23.78 -4.36 19.72
CA CYS A 443 -24.05 -4.09 18.32
C CYS A 443 -25.50 -3.67 18.05
N THR A 444 -25.98 -2.70 18.83
CA THR A 444 -27.32 -2.12 18.75
C THR A 444 -27.34 -0.75 18.08
N GLN A 445 -26.23 -0.01 18.14
CA GLN A 445 -26.10 1.34 17.60
C GLN A 445 -25.01 1.40 16.54
N LEU A 446 -25.41 1.61 15.29
CA LEU A 446 -24.46 1.86 14.21
C LEU A 446 -23.66 3.14 14.50
N VAL A 447 -22.40 3.13 14.07
CA VAL A 447 -21.54 4.31 14.12
C VAL A 447 -22.10 5.40 13.19
N ASN A 448 -22.13 6.65 13.64
CA ASN A 448 -22.52 7.76 12.78
C ASN A 448 -21.38 8.14 11.82
N ILE A 449 -21.52 7.83 10.53
CA ILE A 449 -20.46 8.06 9.53
C ILE A 449 -20.06 9.54 9.41
N GLY A 450 -20.98 10.46 9.71
CA GLY A 450 -20.77 11.91 9.66
C GLY A 450 -20.15 12.51 10.93
N SER A 451 -19.84 11.69 11.93
CA SER A 451 -19.20 12.13 13.18
C SER A 451 -17.75 11.64 13.25
N PRO A 452 -16.74 12.49 12.99
CA PRO A 452 -15.33 12.10 13.02
C PRO A 452 -14.85 11.58 14.37
N THR A 453 -15.50 11.98 15.47
CA THR A 453 -15.16 11.53 16.83
C THR A 453 -15.75 10.15 17.14
N GLU A 454 -16.90 9.80 16.55
CA GLU A 454 -17.50 8.46 16.70
C GLU A 454 -17.01 7.47 15.64
N ASN A 455 -16.65 7.95 14.45
CA ASN A 455 -16.36 7.13 13.28
C ASN A 455 -14.93 7.28 12.80
N TRP A 456 -14.12 6.28 13.13
CA TRP A 456 -12.76 6.15 12.62
C TRP A 456 -12.55 4.90 11.75
N LEU A 457 -13.59 4.07 11.61
CA LEU A 457 -13.55 2.83 10.85
C LEU A 457 -14.70 2.81 9.87
N GLN A 458 -14.38 2.70 8.59
CA GLN A 458 -15.35 2.70 7.50
C GLN A 458 -15.32 1.36 6.77
N LEU A 459 -16.43 0.98 6.16
CA LEU A 459 -16.56 -0.24 5.36
C LEU A 459 -16.65 0.13 3.88
N SER A 460 -15.99 -0.64 3.01
CA SER A 460 -16.19 -0.54 1.56
C SER A 460 -17.67 -0.66 1.21
N SER A 461 -18.22 0.30 0.46
CA SER A 461 -19.62 0.28 0.02
C SER A 461 -19.93 -0.83 -0.99
N TYR A 462 -18.90 -1.40 -1.60
CA TYR A 462 -19.02 -2.47 -2.59
C TYR A 462 -18.15 -3.69 -2.20
N PRO A 463 -18.69 -4.90 -2.32
CA PRO A 463 -17.95 -6.15 -2.25
C PRO A 463 -16.94 -6.30 -3.37
N ASN A 464 -15.79 -6.89 -3.03
CA ASN A 464 -14.64 -7.10 -3.90
C ASN A 464 -14.12 -5.81 -4.56
N TYR A 465 -14.60 -4.65 -4.11
CA TYR A 465 -14.16 -3.36 -4.60
C TYR A 465 -12.83 -3.02 -3.95
N THR A 466 -11.81 -3.00 -4.80
CA THR A 466 -10.43 -2.72 -4.45
C THR A 466 -9.99 -1.33 -4.90
N GLU A 467 -10.86 -0.55 -5.55
CA GLU A 467 -10.50 0.79 -6.01
C GLU A 467 -10.60 1.84 -4.90
N VAL A 468 -9.46 1.98 -4.21
CA VAL A 468 -8.87 3.22 -3.69
C VAL A 468 -9.73 4.18 -2.87
N VAL A 469 -9.99 3.78 -1.63
CA VAL A 469 -10.39 4.70 -0.54
C VAL A 469 -9.22 5.61 -0.08
N ARG A 470 -8.00 5.41 -0.61
CA ARG A 470 -6.92 6.39 -0.42
C ARG A 470 -7.12 7.68 -1.24
N ASN A 471 -7.95 7.66 -2.30
CA ASN A 471 -8.11 8.75 -3.30
C ASN A 471 -9.15 9.83 -2.93
N GLY A 472 -9.45 10.04 -1.65
CA GLY A 472 -10.26 11.18 -1.19
C GLY A 472 -11.74 11.23 -1.62
N SER A 473 -12.27 10.27 -2.39
CA SER A 473 -13.69 10.28 -2.77
C SER A 473 -14.57 9.61 -1.70
N ALA A 474 -15.17 10.41 -0.80
CA ALA A 474 -16.04 9.95 0.28
C ALA A 474 -17.29 9.14 -0.15
N LYS A 475 -17.58 9.03 -1.46
CA LYS A 475 -18.80 8.42 -2.00
C LYS A 475 -18.81 6.88 -2.03
N THR A 476 -17.73 6.22 -1.62
CA THR A 476 -17.54 4.74 -1.74
C THR A 476 -17.38 4.02 -0.39
N LEU A 477 -17.73 4.69 0.71
CA LEU A 477 -17.65 4.16 2.06
C LEU A 477 -18.99 4.20 2.79
N THR A 478 -19.22 3.21 3.64
CA THR A 478 -20.44 3.03 4.43
C THR A 478 -20.11 2.53 5.84
N ASN A 479 -21.08 2.55 6.75
CA ASN A 479 -20.99 1.89 8.06
C ASN A 479 -21.72 0.52 8.07
N GLN A 480 -22.47 0.21 7.02
CA GLN A 480 -23.20 -1.05 6.87
C GLN A 480 -23.39 -1.42 5.40
N ILE A 481 -23.33 -2.72 5.11
CA ILE A 481 -23.69 -3.30 3.82
C ILE A 481 -24.57 -4.54 4.00
N GLU A 482 -25.42 -4.77 3.02
CA GLU A 482 -26.28 -5.94 2.91
C GLU A 482 -26.23 -6.48 1.48
N THR A 483 -26.04 -7.79 1.32
CA THR A 483 -25.97 -8.43 0.01
C THR A 483 -26.31 -9.91 0.09
N ASN A 484 -26.57 -10.52 -1.06
CA ASN A 484 -26.92 -11.93 -1.20
C ASN A 484 -25.77 -12.66 -1.90
N ILE A 485 -25.29 -13.77 -1.31
CA ILE A 485 -24.22 -14.59 -1.89
C ILE A 485 -24.85 -15.87 -2.45
N PHE A 486 -24.94 -15.97 -3.78
CA PHE A 486 -25.59 -17.08 -4.49
C PHE A 486 -24.64 -18.09 -5.13
N VAL A 487 -23.35 -17.77 -5.23
CA VAL A 487 -22.31 -18.69 -5.70
C VAL A 487 -21.13 -18.70 -4.72
N PRO A 488 -20.36 -19.79 -4.66
CA PRO A 488 -19.37 -20.09 -3.62
C PRO A 488 -18.08 -19.37 -3.99
N THR A 489 -18.22 -18.07 -3.89
CA THR A 489 -17.17 -17.12 -4.16
C THR A 489 -16.70 -16.62 -2.81
N ARG A 490 -15.39 -16.46 -2.71
CA ARG A 490 -14.77 -15.78 -1.59
C ARG A 490 -15.18 -14.32 -1.66
N PHE A 491 -16.18 -13.96 -0.87
CA PHE A 491 -16.68 -12.59 -0.80
C PHE A 491 -15.77 -11.77 0.11
N LYS A 492 -15.21 -10.67 -0.41
CA LYS A 492 -14.25 -9.85 0.33
C LYS A 492 -14.77 -8.42 0.45
N LEU A 493 -14.89 -7.91 1.66
CA LEU A 493 -15.04 -6.47 1.94
C LEU A 493 -13.77 -5.94 2.59
N TYR A 494 -13.66 -4.64 2.69
CA TYR A 494 -12.52 -3.99 3.33
C TYR A 494 -12.99 -2.98 4.38
N LEU A 495 -12.46 -3.11 5.58
CA LEU A 495 -12.49 -2.07 6.60
C LEU A 495 -11.35 -1.11 6.33
N TYR A 496 -11.58 0.19 6.48
CA TYR A 496 -10.59 1.26 6.35
C TYR A 496 -10.56 2.04 7.65
N ALA A 497 -9.37 2.14 8.25
CA ALA A 497 -9.16 2.90 9.47
C ALA A 497 -8.54 4.27 9.13
N ASP A 498 -9.09 5.31 9.75
CA ASP A 498 -8.47 6.62 9.79
C ASP A 498 -7.27 6.63 10.72
N GLU A 499 -6.41 7.63 10.56
CA GLU A 499 -5.26 7.81 11.42
C GLU A 499 -5.66 8.11 12.88
N TYR A 500 -4.84 7.66 13.82
CA TYR A 500 -4.98 7.91 15.25
C TYR A 500 -3.68 8.42 15.86
N ILE A 501 -3.47 9.72 15.79
CA ILE A 501 -2.28 10.38 16.37
C ILE A 501 -2.65 11.29 17.53
N THR A 502 -3.74 12.03 17.38
CA THR A 502 -4.23 12.98 18.39
C THR A 502 -5.47 12.43 19.10
N ASP A 503 -5.87 13.06 20.21
CA ASP A 503 -7.20 12.86 20.76
C ASP A 503 -8.29 13.58 19.95
N GLU A 504 -9.52 13.50 20.44
CA GLU A 504 -10.71 14.14 19.88
C GLU A 504 -10.63 15.68 19.80
N ASN A 505 -9.72 16.31 20.57
CA ASN A 505 -9.47 17.75 20.56
C ASN A 505 -8.28 18.13 19.66
N GLY A 506 -7.69 17.18 18.94
CA GLY A 506 -6.50 17.41 18.12
C GLY A 506 -5.21 17.54 18.94
N MET A 507 -5.22 17.18 20.22
CA MET A 507 -4.07 17.31 21.10
C MET A 507 -3.27 16.01 21.17
N ILE A 508 -1.95 16.15 21.28
CA ILE A 508 -1.05 15.03 21.56
C ILE A 508 -1.22 14.65 23.03
N VAL A 509 -1.77 13.46 23.28
CA VAL A 509 -1.89 12.95 24.65
C VAL A 509 -0.67 12.11 24.97
N THR A 510 0.04 12.51 26.02
CA THR A 510 1.06 11.71 26.67
C THR A 510 0.43 11.04 27.88
N PRO A 511 0.36 9.69 27.92
CA PRO A 511 0.10 8.98 29.17
C PRO A 511 0.87 9.59 30.34
N GLU A 512 0.23 9.68 31.50
CA GLU A 512 0.91 10.10 32.73
C GLU A 512 2.07 9.14 33.01
N PHE A 513 3.27 9.67 33.30
CA PHE A 513 4.44 8.87 33.59
C PHE A 513 4.23 8.12 34.92
N ASP A 514 3.75 6.88 34.81
CA ASP A 514 3.64 5.96 35.94
C ASP A 514 4.77 4.94 35.85
N ARG A 515 5.80 5.19 36.66
CA ARG A 515 6.99 4.37 36.75
C ARG A 515 6.67 2.90 37.07
N ASN A 516 5.65 2.63 37.89
CA ASN A 516 5.24 1.27 38.25
C ASN A 516 4.54 0.54 37.11
N LYS A 517 3.72 1.25 36.32
CA LYS A 517 3.16 0.67 35.09
C LYS A 517 4.27 0.37 34.09
N ILE A 518 5.23 1.28 33.92
CA ILE A 518 6.44 1.07 33.10
C ILE A 518 7.17 -0.20 33.56
N TYR A 519 7.48 -0.33 34.85
CA TYR A 519 8.12 -1.53 35.38
C TYR A 519 7.37 -2.81 35.02
N LYS A 520 6.05 -2.80 35.24
CA LYS A 520 5.20 -3.97 34.97
C LYS A 520 5.18 -4.34 33.49
N ALA A 521 5.06 -3.37 32.59
CA ALA A 521 5.00 -3.65 31.16
C ALA A 521 6.34 -4.09 30.57
N VAL A 522 7.46 -3.52 31.03
CA VAL A 522 8.81 -3.98 30.63
C VAL A 522 9.05 -5.40 31.14
N THR A 523 8.60 -5.72 32.36
CA THR A 523 8.72 -7.07 32.93
C THR A 523 7.85 -8.09 32.19
N ASN A 524 6.66 -7.69 31.77
CA ASN A 524 5.68 -8.58 31.11
C ASN A 524 5.79 -8.60 29.59
N TYR A 525 6.72 -7.82 29.00
CA TYR A 525 6.85 -7.63 27.55
C TYR A 525 5.53 -7.22 26.87
N THR A 526 4.76 -6.32 27.50
CA THR A 526 3.54 -5.72 26.94
C THR A 526 3.63 -4.21 26.68
N PRO A 527 4.65 -3.72 25.94
CA PRO A 527 4.75 -2.34 25.45
C PRO A 527 3.48 -1.60 25.02
N SER A 528 2.56 -2.31 24.37
CA SER A 528 1.37 -1.74 23.75
C SER A 528 0.29 -1.32 24.74
N ASP A 529 0.48 -1.63 26.04
CA ASP A 529 -0.44 -1.26 27.12
C ASP A 529 -0.35 0.24 27.49
N PHE A 530 0.72 0.95 27.12
CA PHE A 530 0.85 2.40 27.35
C PHE A 530 0.12 3.25 26.32
N VAL A 531 -0.20 2.66 25.19
CA VAL A 531 -0.72 3.40 24.05
C VAL A 531 -2.24 3.41 24.13
N TYR A 532 -2.81 4.61 24.16
CA TYR A 532 -4.25 4.82 24.11
C TYR A 532 -4.84 4.08 22.91
N GLU A 533 -6.01 3.50 23.13
CA GLU A 533 -6.73 2.76 22.11
C GLU A 533 -8.15 3.30 21.96
N ARG A 534 -8.65 3.20 20.74
CA ARG A 534 -10.07 3.40 20.42
C ARG A 534 -10.66 2.08 19.96
N THR A 535 -11.92 1.84 20.31
CA THR A 535 -12.60 0.55 20.08
C THR A 535 -13.89 0.77 19.31
N LEU A 536 -14.13 -0.08 18.32
CA LEU A 536 -15.40 -0.25 17.62
C LEU A 536 -15.69 -1.74 17.45
N TYR A 537 -16.91 -2.07 17.05
CA TYR A 537 -17.35 -3.45 16.90
C TYR A 537 -17.85 -3.69 15.48
N VAL A 538 -17.43 -4.79 14.87
CA VAL A 538 -17.94 -5.24 13.58
C VAL A 538 -18.82 -6.44 13.79
N LYS A 539 -20.08 -6.37 13.34
CA LYS A 539 -21.00 -7.51 13.36
C LYS A 539 -21.20 -8.02 11.94
N VAL A 540 -20.99 -9.32 11.76
CA VAL A 540 -21.30 -10.04 10.52
C VAL A 540 -22.47 -10.97 10.82
N THR A 541 -23.54 -10.86 10.04
CA THR A 541 -24.74 -11.69 10.14
C THR A 541 -24.95 -12.43 8.83
N THR A 542 -25.31 -13.71 8.90
CA THR A 542 -25.66 -14.53 7.74
C THR A 542 -27.02 -15.20 7.94
N GLU A 543 -27.93 -15.06 6.99
CA GLU A 543 -29.32 -15.54 7.03
C GLU A 543 -29.67 -16.29 5.74
N ASP A 544 -30.48 -17.34 5.77
CA ASP A 544 -30.84 -18.06 4.53
C ASP A 544 -31.75 -17.19 3.64
N ILE A 545 -31.50 -17.14 2.32
CA ILE A 545 -32.22 -16.22 1.39
C ILE A 545 -33.67 -16.64 1.17
N THR A 546 -33.95 -17.95 1.15
CA THR A 546 -35.31 -18.49 1.03
C THR A 546 -35.31 -19.94 1.50
N ALA A 547 -35.99 -20.24 2.59
CA ALA A 547 -36.41 -21.60 2.92
C ALA A 547 -37.86 -21.54 3.39
N GLU A 548 -38.73 -22.37 2.81
CA GLU A 548 -39.99 -22.71 3.48
C GLU A 548 -39.64 -23.19 4.91
N GLY A 549 -40.02 -22.41 5.92
CA GLY A 549 -39.66 -22.64 7.33
C GLY A 549 -39.03 -21.44 8.04
N ILE A 550 -38.51 -21.66 9.26
CA ILE A 550 -37.85 -20.62 10.07
C ILE A 550 -36.43 -20.41 9.52
N SER A 551 -36.11 -19.18 9.09
CA SER A 551 -34.77 -18.82 8.60
C SER A 551 -33.71 -19.05 9.66
N LYS A 552 -32.63 -19.76 9.32
CA LYS A 552 -31.50 -19.92 10.23
C LYS A 552 -30.62 -18.67 10.15
N LYS A 553 -30.30 -18.11 11.32
CA LYS A 553 -29.45 -16.93 11.47
C LYS A 553 -28.19 -17.30 12.23
N ARG A 554 -27.07 -16.70 11.83
CA ARG A 554 -25.81 -16.73 12.58
C ARG A 554 -25.19 -15.34 12.64
N GLU A 555 -24.47 -15.08 13.72
CA GLU A 555 -23.79 -13.81 13.92
C GLU A 555 -22.40 -13.98 14.54
N GLY A 556 -21.47 -13.16 14.08
CA GLY A 556 -20.14 -12.97 14.67
C GLY A 556 -19.93 -11.51 15.01
N ILE A 557 -19.60 -11.21 16.26
CA ILE A 557 -19.24 -9.87 16.75
C ILE A 557 -17.73 -9.84 16.99
N TYR A 558 -17.06 -8.90 16.35
CA TYR A 558 -15.61 -8.72 16.37
C TYR A 558 -15.26 -7.41 17.05
N THR A 559 -14.40 -7.47 18.06
CA THR A 559 -13.86 -6.26 18.71
C THR A 559 -12.69 -5.75 17.88
N ILE A 560 -12.82 -4.56 17.31
CA ILE A 560 -11.78 -3.90 16.53
C ILE A 560 -11.17 -2.79 17.38
N LYS A 561 -9.85 -2.81 17.54
CA LYS A 561 -9.12 -1.74 18.25
C LYS A 561 -8.06 -1.14 17.36
N GLN A 562 -7.84 0.15 17.54
CA GLN A 562 -6.73 0.88 16.94
C GLN A 562 -5.85 1.49 18.02
N LYS A 563 -4.54 1.33 17.89
CA LYS A 563 -3.54 1.96 18.77
C LYS A 563 -3.19 3.35 18.26
N ARG A 564 -2.97 4.28 19.18
CA ARG A 564 -2.49 5.63 18.87
C ARG A 564 -1.00 5.63 18.52
N GLY A 565 -0.54 6.62 17.77
CA GLY A 565 0.90 6.86 17.61
C GLY A 565 1.56 7.25 18.94
N HIS A 566 2.76 6.77 19.20
CA HIS A 566 3.54 7.13 20.39
C HIS A 566 4.41 8.37 20.12
N TYR A 567 4.26 9.41 20.95
CA TYR A 567 5.04 10.64 20.84
C TYR A 567 6.43 10.46 21.45
N ALA A 568 7.45 10.58 20.61
CA ALA A 568 8.86 10.43 20.98
C ALA A 568 9.54 11.75 21.36
N GLY A 569 8.83 12.87 21.36
CA GLY A 569 9.43 14.19 21.62
C GLY A 569 9.76 14.95 20.33
N LEU A 570 10.54 16.01 20.48
CA LEU A 570 10.88 16.93 19.41
C LEU A 570 12.09 16.38 18.62
N PHE A 571 11.83 15.38 17.79
CA PHE A 571 12.80 14.73 16.89
C PHE A 571 12.28 14.65 15.45
N GLY A 572 11.24 15.42 15.11
CA GLY A 572 10.63 15.45 13.78
C GLY A 572 11.07 16.65 12.96
N GLY A 573 11.02 16.53 11.63
CA GLY A 573 11.37 17.59 10.71
C GLY A 573 12.88 17.89 10.64
N GLU A 574 13.23 19.13 10.34
CA GLU A 574 14.63 19.60 10.26
C GLU A 574 15.11 20.14 11.63
N ILE A 575 16.43 20.25 11.82
CA ILE A 575 16.99 21.04 12.92
C ILE A 575 17.19 22.49 12.45
N LYS A 576 16.64 23.44 13.22
CA LYS A 576 16.86 24.88 13.08
C LYS A 576 17.20 25.46 14.46
N ASP A 577 18.26 26.26 14.53
CA ASP A 577 18.74 26.88 15.77
C ASP A 577 18.91 25.87 16.93
N GLY A 578 19.50 24.71 16.60
CA GLY A 578 19.80 23.64 17.55
C GLY A 578 18.63 22.88 18.14
N GLN A 579 17.49 22.93 17.46
CA GLN A 579 16.28 22.21 17.85
C GLN A 579 15.54 21.66 16.63
N TYR A 580 14.91 20.49 16.76
CA TYR A 580 14.00 19.99 15.73
C TYR A 580 12.76 20.88 15.59
N THR A 581 12.28 21.05 14.35
CA THR A 581 11.14 21.93 14.07
C THR A 581 9.79 21.32 14.44
N GLU A 582 9.70 19.99 14.48
CA GLU A 582 8.47 19.22 14.63
C GLU A 582 8.60 18.10 15.66
N GLY A 583 7.45 17.62 16.13
CA GLY A 583 7.34 16.44 16.97
C GLY A 583 7.48 15.16 16.14
N LEU A 584 7.93 14.08 16.76
CA LEU A 584 8.01 12.78 16.12
C LEU A 584 7.02 11.80 16.75
N ILE A 585 6.23 11.14 15.91
CA ILE A 585 5.35 10.02 16.29
C ILE A 585 5.88 8.75 15.67
N ILE A 586 5.77 7.64 16.39
CA ILE A 586 6.10 6.29 15.93
C ILE A 586 4.88 5.37 16.09
N ASP A 587 4.71 4.44 15.14
CA ASP A 587 3.68 3.41 15.20
C ASP A 587 3.90 2.45 16.41
N ALA A 588 2.83 1.85 16.92
CA ALA A 588 2.85 1.16 18.21
C ALA A 588 2.87 -0.38 18.07
N PHE A 589 2.28 -0.89 17.00
CA PHE A 589 2.00 -2.31 16.77
C PHE A 589 2.89 -2.86 15.64
N ASN A 590 3.24 -4.15 15.70
CA ASN A 590 4.01 -4.79 14.61
C ASN A 590 3.04 -5.44 13.63
N GLU A 591 2.32 -4.62 12.87
CA GLU A 591 1.19 -5.09 12.06
C GLU A 591 1.62 -6.10 10.98
N ASN A 592 2.83 -5.93 10.41
CA ASN A 592 3.41 -6.78 9.36
C ASN A 592 3.53 -8.27 9.72
N ASN A 593 3.65 -8.63 11.00
CA ASN A 593 3.80 -10.03 11.42
C ASN A 593 2.47 -10.78 11.54
N ASN A 594 1.34 -10.12 11.32
CA ASN A 594 0.03 -10.71 11.56
C ASN A 594 -0.62 -11.13 10.24
N ARG A 595 -1.22 -12.32 10.26
CA ARG A 595 -2.06 -12.78 9.17
C ARG A 595 -3.37 -12.00 9.15
N ILE A 596 -3.58 -11.22 8.09
CA ILE A 596 -4.80 -10.43 7.90
C ILE A 596 -5.74 -11.01 6.82
N ASP A 597 -5.27 -11.98 6.04
CA ASP A 597 -6.02 -12.62 4.96
C ASP A 597 -5.89 -14.16 5.08
N ASP A 598 -7.00 -14.88 4.90
CA ASP A 598 -7.09 -16.32 5.11
C ASP A 598 -6.39 -17.18 4.06
N GLN A 599 -5.82 -16.56 3.03
CA GLN A 599 -5.05 -17.22 1.96
C GLN A 599 -3.63 -16.67 1.83
N ILE A 600 -3.30 -15.54 2.48
CA ILE A 600 -1.95 -14.97 2.48
C ILE A 600 -1.22 -15.43 3.74
N THR A 601 0.01 -15.91 3.58
CA THR A 601 0.91 -16.17 4.70
C THR A 601 1.78 -14.93 4.92
N PRO A 602 1.84 -14.36 6.14
CA PRO A 602 2.75 -13.25 6.40
C PRO A 602 4.20 -13.69 6.21
N ALA A 603 5.06 -12.82 5.68
CA ALA A 603 6.49 -13.10 5.63
C ALA A 603 7.05 -13.16 7.06
N GLU A 604 7.73 -14.26 7.40
CA GLU A 604 8.48 -14.36 8.66
C GLU A 604 9.64 -13.34 8.71
N TYR A 605 10.16 -12.94 7.55
CA TYR A 605 11.28 -12.01 7.37
C TYR A 605 10.96 -10.96 6.31
N ILE A 606 11.07 -9.70 6.70
CA ILE A 606 11.00 -8.55 5.80
C ILE A 606 12.44 -8.02 5.64
N TYR A 607 12.82 -7.62 4.42
CA TYR A 607 14.21 -7.20 4.08
C TYR A 607 14.36 -5.68 4.01
N SER A 608 15.61 -5.18 3.90
CA SER A 608 15.91 -3.74 4.00
C SER A 608 15.39 -2.88 2.82
N GLY A 609 15.26 -3.47 1.63
CA GLY A 609 14.67 -2.82 0.46
C GLY A 609 15.35 -3.16 -0.86
N TYR A 610 15.28 -2.23 -1.82
CA TYR A 610 15.96 -2.38 -3.10
C TYR A 610 17.48 -2.47 -2.97
N TYR A 611 18.10 -3.35 -3.78
CA TYR A 611 19.53 -3.59 -3.80
C TYR A 611 20.30 -2.41 -4.43
N ASN A 612 21.54 -2.22 -3.98
CA ASN A 612 22.46 -1.18 -4.45
C ASN A 612 21.96 0.27 -4.30
N VAL A 613 21.04 0.53 -3.37
CA VAL A 613 20.60 1.89 -3.01
C VAL A 613 21.45 2.38 -1.83
N LEU A 614 22.46 3.21 -2.06
CA LEU A 614 23.36 3.73 -1.03
C LEU A 614 22.70 4.77 -0.09
N THR A 615 21.70 4.41 0.73
CA THR A 615 21.01 5.37 1.63
C THR A 615 21.75 5.86 2.85
N ASN A 616 23.07 5.83 2.85
CA ASN A 616 23.88 6.67 3.71
C ASN A 616 23.74 8.19 3.39
N TYR A 617 22.64 8.57 2.73
CA TYR A 617 22.47 9.65 1.77
C TYR A 617 22.23 10.99 2.47
N THR A 618 22.71 12.12 1.97
CA THR A 618 23.54 12.43 0.79
C THR A 618 24.64 13.33 1.32
N TRP A 619 25.70 12.78 1.91
CA TRP A 619 26.88 13.62 2.15
C TRP A 619 27.47 14.01 0.80
N ASN A 620 27.03 15.15 0.28
CA ASN A 620 27.60 15.77 -0.87
C ASN A 620 28.93 16.36 -0.42
N GLN A 621 30.03 15.74 -0.87
CA GLN A 621 31.38 16.19 -0.55
C GLN A 621 31.65 17.64 -1.01
N ASN A 622 30.83 18.17 -1.91
CA ASN A 622 30.90 19.55 -2.40
C ASN A 622 30.04 20.53 -1.58
N GLN A 623 29.26 20.05 -0.61
CA GLN A 623 28.48 20.87 0.32
C GLN A 623 29.14 20.84 1.70
N ASP A 624 28.96 21.92 2.46
CA ASP A 624 29.44 22.00 3.84
C ASP A 624 28.66 21.04 4.77
N ALA A 625 29.18 20.86 5.98
CA ALA A 625 28.60 19.96 6.97
C ALA A 625 27.19 20.40 7.40
N GLU A 626 26.90 21.70 7.47
CA GLU A 626 25.61 22.23 7.92
C GLU A 626 24.51 21.97 6.89
N THR A 627 24.83 22.16 5.60
CA THR A 627 23.94 21.86 4.47
C THR A 627 23.66 20.36 4.41
N ASN A 628 24.68 19.52 4.57
CA ASN A 628 24.51 18.07 4.58
C ASN A 628 23.74 17.58 5.81
N TYR A 629 24.04 18.13 7.00
CA TYR A 629 23.45 17.74 8.28
C TYR A 629 21.93 17.75 8.23
N ARG A 630 21.34 18.85 7.73
CA ARG A 630 19.89 19.01 7.62
C ARG A 630 19.21 17.88 6.83
N SER A 631 19.88 17.31 5.83
CA SER A 631 19.28 16.32 4.91
C SER A 631 19.20 14.88 5.44
N PHE A 632 19.95 14.50 6.48
CA PHE A 632 19.94 13.13 7.01
C PHE A 632 19.43 13.00 8.44
N MET A 633 18.97 14.09 9.06
CA MET A 633 18.29 14.06 10.36
C MET A 633 16.91 13.39 10.28
N ASN A 634 16.26 13.41 9.11
CA ASN A 634 14.99 12.72 8.87
C ASN A 634 15.16 11.59 7.84
N GLY A 635 14.29 10.58 7.93
CA GLY A 635 14.36 9.40 7.06
C GLY A 635 13.48 9.44 5.80
N LYS A 636 12.82 10.57 5.46
CA LYS A 636 11.82 10.63 4.38
C LYS A 636 12.40 10.30 3.01
N GLN A 637 13.40 11.08 2.57
CA GLN A 637 14.03 10.90 1.26
C GLN A 637 14.66 9.51 1.11
N ALA A 638 15.34 9.04 2.15
CA ALA A 638 15.96 7.72 2.14
C ALA A 638 14.93 6.59 2.08
N THR A 639 13.79 6.73 2.77
CA THR A 639 12.66 5.78 2.66
C THR A 639 12.12 5.76 1.24
N PHE A 640 11.86 6.93 0.64
CA PHE A 640 11.40 7.03 -0.74
C PHE A 640 12.35 6.31 -1.70
N ASN A 641 13.65 6.61 -1.64
CA ASN A 641 14.65 6.00 -2.51
C ASN A 641 14.75 4.47 -2.33
N LEU A 642 14.66 3.97 -1.09
CA LEU A 642 14.67 2.53 -0.80
C LEU A 642 13.37 1.83 -1.23
N ALA A 643 12.26 2.55 -1.28
CA ALA A 643 10.94 2.05 -1.64
C ALA A 643 10.66 2.08 -3.14
N THR A 644 11.28 3.01 -3.88
CA THR A 644 11.00 3.23 -5.30
C THR A 644 12.15 2.87 -6.25
N ASN A 645 13.41 2.88 -5.77
CA ASN A 645 14.64 2.70 -6.55
C ASN A 645 14.54 3.13 -8.03
N PRO A 646 14.72 4.43 -8.33
CA PRO A 646 14.51 4.97 -9.67
C PRO A 646 15.49 4.39 -10.73
N ASP A 647 16.61 3.81 -10.31
CA ASP A 647 17.70 3.43 -11.22
C ASP A 647 17.80 1.92 -11.47
N ASN A 648 17.42 1.05 -10.50
CA ASN A 648 17.63 -0.40 -10.62
C ASN A 648 16.69 -1.24 -9.74
N TYR A 649 15.55 -1.69 -10.28
CA TYR A 649 14.49 -2.42 -9.55
C TYR A 649 14.83 -3.85 -9.05
N VAL A 650 16.07 -4.16 -8.70
CA VAL A 650 16.46 -5.45 -8.10
C VAL A 650 16.24 -5.38 -6.59
N VAL A 651 15.30 -6.15 -6.05
CA VAL A 651 15.11 -6.22 -4.60
C VAL A 651 16.01 -7.29 -4.00
N ASN A 652 16.81 -6.91 -3.00
CA ASN A 652 17.72 -7.78 -2.23
C ASN A 652 18.30 -8.98 -3.03
N TYR A 653 19.42 -8.75 -3.74
CA TYR A 653 20.06 -9.67 -4.69
C TYR A 653 19.95 -11.18 -4.33
N ASN A 654 19.34 -11.97 -5.23
CA ASN A 654 18.99 -13.41 -5.09
C ASN A 654 17.80 -13.74 -4.17
N LYS A 655 16.94 -12.76 -3.84
CA LYS A 655 15.69 -12.96 -3.07
C LYS A 655 14.44 -12.48 -3.83
N GLU A 656 14.57 -12.21 -5.12
CA GLU A 656 13.52 -11.64 -5.97
C GLU A 656 12.29 -12.55 -6.08
N SER A 657 12.46 -13.87 -5.95
CA SER A 657 11.36 -14.85 -5.99
C SER A 657 10.46 -14.84 -4.74
N ILE A 658 10.87 -14.16 -3.66
CA ILE A 658 10.13 -14.09 -2.39
C ILE A 658 9.15 -12.91 -2.41
N ILE A 659 9.39 -11.92 -3.26
CA ILE A 659 8.60 -10.68 -3.30
C ILE A 659 7.73 -10.69 -4.56
N PRO A 660 6.42 -10.45 -4.42
CA PRO A 660 5.53 -10.51 -5.57
C PRO A 660 5.81 -9.36 -6.57
N THR A 661 5.56 -9.61 -7.86
CA THR A 661 5.90 -8.70 -8.97
C THR A 661 5.18 -7.36 -8.84
N MET A 662 5.92 -6.26 -9.03
CA MET A 662 5.37 -4.90 -8.94
C MET A 662 4.89 -4.39 -10.29
N ARG A 663 3.69 -3.80 -10.32
CA ARG A 663 3.10 -3.22 -11.53
C ARG A 663 3.84 -1.93 -11.91
N LYS A 664 4.07 -1.75 -13.21
CA LYS A 664 4.67 -0.56 -13.80
C LYS A 664 3.80 -0.12 -14.97
N ILE A 665 3.01 0.93 -14.77
CA ILE A 665 2.18 1.46 -15.85
C ILE A 665 2.90 2.62 -16.55
N ASN A 666 3.63 3.46 -15.81
CA ASN A 666 4.22 4.72 -16.34
C ASN A 666 5.72 4.90 -16.03
N GLY A 667 6.47 3.80 -15.89
CA GLY A 667 7.88 3.86 -15.48
C GLY A 667 8.09 4.05 -13.98
N ASN A 668 7.07 4.46 -13.24
CA ASN A 668 7.03 4.44 -11.78
C ASN A 668 6.50 3.11 -11.25
N ILE A 669 6.81 2.79 -10.00
CA ILE A 669 6.18 1.66 -9.31
C ILE A 669 4.86 2.12 -8.72
N ASP A 670 3.77 1.52 -9.15
CA ASP A 670 2.44 1.83 -8.62
C ASP A 670 2.31 1.35 -7.17
N LEU A 671 1.30 1.87 -6.46
CA LEU A 671 0.92 1.41 -5.12
C LEU A 671 0.74 -0.11 -5.07
N TYR A 672 1.43 -0.78 -4.15
CA TYR A 672 1.30 -2.22 -3.91
C TYR A 672 0.17 -2.52 -2.93
N GLN A 673 -1.02 -2.00 -3.27
CA GLN A 673 -2.19 -2.09 -2.42
C GLN A 673 -2.48 -3.56 -2.11
N TYR A 674 -2.80 -3.80 -0.85
CA TYR A 674 -3.20 -5.11 -0.32
C TYR A 674 -2.11 -6.14 -0.06
N ASN A 675 -0.85 -5.86 -0.43
CA ASN A 675 0.26 -6.79 -0.27
C ASN A 675 1.48 -6.19 0.46
N TYR A 676 1.44 -4.94 0.91
CA TYR A 676 2.59 -4.34 1.62
C TYR A 676 2.93 -5.05 2.95
N TYR A 677 2.00 -5.81 3.54
CA TYR A 677 2.26 -6.72 4.66
C TYR A 677 3.17 -7.92 4.29
N ASN A 678 3.44 -8.12 3.00
CA ASN A 678 4.37 -9.11 2.45
C ASN A 678 5.39 -8.42 1.50
N SER A 679 6.08 -7.39 2.02
CA SER A 679 7.03 -6.58 1.26
C SER A 679 8.37 -6.45 1.99
N PHE A 680 9.08 -5.34 1.82
CA PHE A 680 10.33 -4.97 2.50
C PHE A 680 10.14 -3.68 3.32
N HIS A 681 11.07 -3.37 4.24
CA HIS A 681 10.88 -2.35 5.29
C HIS A 681 10.48 -0.97 4.76
N ALA A 682 11.24 -0.44 3.79
CA ALA A 682 10.97 0.90 3.25
C ALA A 682 9.64 0.95 2.50
N ARG A 683 9.31 -0.12 1.75
CA ARG A 683 8.07 -0.21 1.01
C ARG A 683 6.85 -0.34 1.93
N PHE A 684 6.99 -1.07 3.04
CA PHE A 684 5.96 -1.14 4.05
C PHE A 684 5.57 0.27 4.51
N CYS A 685 6.53 1.09 4.99
CA CYS A 685 6.22 2.45 5.44
C CYS A 685 5.73 3.37 4.32
N HIS A 686 6.32 3.26 3.13
CA HIS A 686 5.90 4.03 1.95
C HIS A 686 4.42 3.79 1.62
N ASP A 687 3.98 2.53 1.57
CA ASP A 687 2.61 2.16 1.22
C ASP A 687 1.60 2.34 2.37
N LEU A 688 2.01 2.84 3.53
CA LEU A 688 1.07 3.31 4.57
C LEU A 688 0.43 4.66 4.24
N ASN A 689 1.02 5.42 3.30
CA ASN A 689 0.59 6.76 2.95
C ASN A 689 -0.63 6.81 2.03
N ARG A 690 -1.40 7.90 2.07
CA ARG A 690 -2.54 8.10 1.16
C ARG A 690 -2.06 8.80 -0.11
N ASP A 691 -2.41 8.22 -1.26
CA ASP A 691 -2.38 8.86 -2.57
C ASP A 691 -3.54 9.86 -2.63
N LYS A 692 -3.24 11.11 -2.31
CA LYS A 692 -4.21 12.20 -2.15
C LYS A 692 -4.73 12.67 -3.50
N ASN A 693 -3.88 12.62 -4.54
CA ASN A 693 -4.23 13.09 -5.88
C ASN A 693 -4.83 11.99 -6.79
N GLY A 694 -4.75 10.73 -6.38
CA GLY A 694 -5.34 9.57 -7.02
C GLY A 694 -4.61 9.10 -8.28
N ASN A 695 -3.33 9.45 -8.45
CA ASN A 695 -2.54 9.10 -9.62
C ASN A 695 -1.96 7.66 -9.57
N GLY A 696 -2.18 6.92 -8.46
CA GLY A 696 -1.70 5.56 -8.24
C GLY A 696 -0.30 5.46 -7.64
N VAL A 697 0.31 6.57 -7.23
CA VAL A 697 1.67 6.68 -6.70
C VAL A 697 1.62 7.46 -5.37
N ILE A 698 2.64 7.30 -4.51
CA ILE A 698 2.84 8.21 -3.36
C ILE A 698 3.88 9.23 -3.76
N ASP A 699 3.49 10.49 -3.82
CA ASP A 699 4.37 11.58 -4.20
C ASP A 699 5.20 12.07 -3.01
N TYR A 700 6.52 12.17 -3.20
CA TYR A 700 7.43 12.83 -2.27
C TYR A 700 7.94 14.14 -2.87
N LEU A 701 7.36 15.25 -2.42
CA LEU A 701 7.62 16.59 -2.91
C LEU A 701 8.10 17.47 -1.75
N PRO A 702 9.39 17.39 -1.34
CA PRO A 702 9.89 18.10 -0.16
C PRO A 702 9.78 19.63 -0.26
N ASN A 703 9.75 20.17 -1.48
CA ASN A 703 9.61 21.60 -1.74
C ASN A 703 8.14 22.05 -1.92
N ASP A 704 7.19 21.11 -1.86
CA ASP A 704 5.75 21.36 -2.04
C ASP A 704 4.95 20.53 -1.01
N PRO A 705 4.89 20.99 0.25
CA PRO A 705 4.30 20.24 1.35
C PRO A 705 2.80 20.00 1.17
N ASP A 706 2.08 20.86 0.44
CA ASP A 706 0.63 20.73 0.21
C ASP A 706 0.32 19.54 -0.72
N ASN A 707 1.23 19.23 -1.64
CA ASN A 707 1.13 18.09 -2.55
C ASN A 707 2.00 16.90 -2.11
N ASN A 708 2.67 16.97 -0.95
CA ASN A 708 3.46 15.87 -0.42
C ASN A 708 2.57 14.82 0.26
N GLU A 709 2.77 13.56 -0.12
CA GLU A 709 1.95 12.43 0.32
C GLU A 709 2.71 11.49 1.26
N LEU A 710 4.05 11.50 1.23
CA LEU A 710 4.89 10.71 2.12
C LEU A 710 4.92 11.32 3.54
N GLU A 711 4.02 10.84 4.41
CA GLU A 711 3.86 11.27 5.80
C GLU A 711 4.48 10.27 6.79
N TRP A 712 4.31 8.97 6.53
CA TRP A 712 4.89 7.84 7.26
C TRP A 712 6.12 7.29 6.54
N TYR A 713 7.22 7.16 7.26
CA TYR A 713 8.51 6.78 6.69
C TYR A 713 9.39 6.02 7.71
N LEU A 714 10.49 5.39 7.28
CA LEU A 714 11.43 4.76 8.22
C LEU A 714 12.25 5.85 8.94
N PRO A 715 12.54 5.74 10.25
CA PRO A 715 13.32 6.75 10.96
C PRO A 715 14.78 6.82 10.47
N SER A 716 15.38 8.00 10.58
CA SER A 716 16.84 8.17 10.47
C SER A 716 17.57 7.61 11.69
N THR A 717 18.90 7.50 11.62
CA THR A 717 19.73 7.15 12.79
C THR A 717 19.58 8.16 13.94
N TYR A 718 19.43 9.45 13.62
CA TYR A 718 19.25 10.51 14.62
C TYR A 718 17.88 10.43 15.30
N GLN A 719 16.82 10.25 14.51
CA GLN A 719 15.47 10.04 15.01
C GLN A 719 15.40 8.79 15.90
N ALA A 720 16.08 7.72 15.50
CA ALA A 720 16.14 6.49 16.29
C ALA A 720 16.87 6.68 17.64
N LEU A 721 17.97 7.45 17.68
CA LEU A 721 18.64 7.83 18.93
C LEU A 721 17.75 8.74 19.80
N GLY A 722 16.96 9.62 19.19
CA GLY A 722 15.95 10.43 19.88
C GLY A 722 14.84 9.58 20.51
N ILE A 723 14.30 8.62 19.75
CA ILE A 723 13.32 7.62 20.24
C ILE A 723 13.89 6.82 21.42
N LEU A 724 15.18 6.49 21.42
CA LEU A 724 15.83 5.86 22.58
C LEU A 724 15.83 6.77 23.80
N ALA A 725 16.23 8.03 23.64
CA ALA A 725 16.25 8.97 24.74
C ALA A 725 14.85 9.11 25.35
N SER A 726 13.81 9.18 24.52
CA SER A 726 12.41 9.26 24.91
C SER A 726 11.82 7.97 25.48
N ALA A 727 12.68 7.05 25.94
CA ALA A 727 12.31 5.76 26.50
C ALA A 727 11.52 4.85 25.55
N GLY A 728 11.62 5.04 24.23
CA GLY A 728 10.99 4.19 23.23
C GLY A 728 11.36 2.70 23.35
N THR A 729 12.42 2.39 24.09
CA THR A 729 12.88 1.02 24.36
C THR A 729 12.04 0.25 25.39
N ILE A 730 11.20 0.95 26.15
CA ILE A 730 10.11 0.36 26.93
C ILE A 730 9.00 -0.16 26.00
N ILE A 731 8.94 0.36 24.77
CA ILE A 731 7.86 0.13 23.82
C ILE A 731 8.27 -0.81 22.66
N TYR A 732 9.55 -0.85 22.31
CA TYR A 732 10.03 -1.59 21.13
C TYR A 732 11.11 -2.61 21.52
N ASP A 733 10.69 -3.87 21.68
CA ASP A 733 11.48 -4.99 22.20
C ASP A 733 12.32 -5.72 21.13
N ALA A 734 12.70 -5.03 20.05
CA ALA A 734 13.43 -5.62 18.94
C ALA A 734 14.16 -4.59 18.08
N PRO A 735 15.14 -5.02 17.26
CA PRO A 735 15.78 -4.16 16.28
C PRO A 735 14.77 -3.47 15.35
N ASN A 736 14.85 -2.15 15.18
CA ASN A 736 14.03 -1.40 14.23
C ASN A 736 14.79 -1.18 12.92
N ALA A 737 14.07 -1.29 11.81
CA ALA A 737 14.56 -0.87 10.50
C ALA A 737 14.74 0.66 10.46
N LEU A 738 15.80 1.12 9.80
CA LEU A 738 16.09 2.54 9.58
C LEU A 738 16.09 2.86 8.09
N ALA A 739 15.89 4.13 7.78
CA ALA A 739 16.06 4.69 6.44
C ALA A 739 17.56 4.91 6.12
N SER A 740 18.40 3.88 6.24
CA SER A 740 19.83 4.01 5.98
C SER A 740 20.49 2.71 5.53
N GLU A 741 21.46 2.82 4.61
CA GLU A 741 22.26 1.74 4.04
C GLU A 741 23.71 2.20 3.82
N LEU A 742 24.67 1.58 4.53
CA LEU A 742 26.07 2.00 4.54
C LEU A 742 26.85 1.56 3.29
N ASN A 743 26.54 0.38 2.73
CA ASN A 743 27.16 -0.17 1.51
C ASN A 743 26.33 -1.34 0.94
N ILE A 744 26.88 -2.03 -0.07
CA ILE A 744 26.24 -3.16 -0.77
C ILE A 744 25.90 -4.38 0.12
N THR A 745 26.52 -4.53 1.29
CA THR A 745 26.36 -5.71 2.17
C THR A 745 25.81 -5.39 3.57
N SER A 746 25.73 -4.11 3.96
CA SER A 746 25.35 -3.69 5.31
C SER A 746 24.31 -2.58 5.28
N ALA A 747 23.26 -2.76 6.10
CA ALA A 747 22.29 -1.73 6.39
C ALA A 747 22.31 -1.47 7.90
N PRO A 748 22.58 -0.26 8.39
CA PRO A 748 22.39 0.04 9.80
C PRO A 748 20.96 -0.32 10.18
N GLY A 749 20.80 -1.38 10.96
CA GLY A 749 19.60 -1.62 11.72
C GLY A 749 19.84 -0.99 13.07
N TRP A 750 18.84 -0.33 13.60
CA TRP A 750 18.85 -0.09 15.03
C TRP A 750 18.65 -1.45 15.69
N SER A 751 19.70 -2.12 16.14
CA SER A 751 19.49 -3.26 17.05
C SER A 751 19.28 -2.74 18.46
N ILE A 752 18.03 -2.50 18.83
CA ILE A 752 17.61 -2.78 20.21
C ILE A 752 17.73 -4.29 20.38
N GLU A 753 18.95 -4.81 20.54
CA GLU A 753 19.13 -6.11 21.16
C GLU A 753 18.75 -5.90 22.63
N GLN A 754 17.54 -6.34 22.97
CA GLN A 754 17.06 -6.52 24.34
C GLN A 754 16.99 -5.20 25.14
N ALA A 755 15.81 -4.57 25.14
CA ALA A 755 15.44 -3.37 25.90
C ALA A 755 16.25 -2.06 25.69
N GLY A 756 17.04 -2.02 24.61
CA GLY A 756 17.38 -0.81 23.88
C GLY A 756 18.49 0.04 24.47
N TRP A 757 19.70 -0.44 24.23
CA TRP A 757 20.91 0.17 24.79
C TRP A 757 22.05 0.27 23.79
N THR A 758 21.84 -0.18 22.55
CA THR A 758 22.91 -0.43 21.58
C THR A 758 22.47 -0.02 20.18
N SER A 759 23.41 0.41 19.35
CA SER A 759 23.21 0.49 17.91
C SER A 759 24.33 -0.30 17.23
N ALA A 760 24.01 -1.35 16.49
CA ALA A 760 25.00 -2.08 15.71
C ALA A 760 24.60 -2.11 14.25
N ASN A 761 25.56 -1.97 13.34
CA ASN A 761 25.32 -2.25 11.94
C ASN A 761 24.96 -3.73 11.79
N THR A 762 23.81 -4.01 11.22
CA THR A 762 23.34 -5.37 10.99
C THR A 762 23.37 -5.69 9.49
N SER A 763 23.38 -6.97 9.15
CA SER A 763 23.33 -7.40 7.74
C SER A 763 22.02 -6.94 7.09
N LYS A 764 22.01 -6.73 5.77
CA LYS A 764 20.76 -6.53 5.01
C LYS A 764 19.78 -7.69 5.15
N ASP A 765 20.30 -8.88 5.43
CA ASP A 765 19.54 -10.12 5.66
C ASP A 765 19.18 -10.37 7.13
N SER A 766 19.58 -9.48 8.05
CA SER A 766 19.22 -9.64 9.46
C SER A 766 17.74 -9.32 9.69
N TRP A 767 17.10 -10.06 10.59
CA TRP A 767 15.75 -9.75 11.04
C TRP A 767 15.67 -8.38 11.72
N LYS A 768 14.72 -7.54 11.29
CA LYS A 768 14.38 -6.25 11.90
C LYS A 768 12.85 -6.12 11.96
N ARG A 769 12.34 -5.41 12.96
CA ARG A 769 10.95 -4.95 12.98
C ARG A 769 10.82 -3.67 12.19
N VAL A 770 9.69 -3.53 11.51
CA VAL A 770 9.36 -2.29 10.82
C VAL A 770 8.65 -1.39 11.80
N ARG A 771 9.18 -0.18 11.95
CA ARG A 771 8.56 0.90 12.71
C ARG A 771 8.61 2.15 11.86
N CYS A 772 7.43 2.64 11.51
CA CYS A 772 7.30 3.84 10.72
C CYS A 772 7.11 5.04 11.66
N VAL A 773 7.70 6.16 11.29
CA VAL A 773 7.61 7.43 11.99
C VAL A 773 6.94 8.49 11.13
N ARG A 774 6.40 9.51 11.78
CA ARG A 774 5.74 10.65 11.15
C ARG A 774 6.08 11.93 11.91
N ASP A 775 6.35 13.00 11.15
CA ASP A 775 6.50 14.34 11.71
C ASP A 775 5.12 14.95 12.00
N ILE A 776 5.00 15.64 13.12
CA ILE A 776 3.76 16.29 13.53
C ILE A 776 4.00 17.70 14.07
N PRO A 777 3.06 18.64 13.85
CA PRO A 777 3.11 19.93 14.51
C PRO A 777 2.93 19.76 16.02
N VAL A 778 3.64 20.56 16.80
CA VAL A 778 3.53 20.57 18.28
C VAL A 778 3.29 22.01 18.78
N PRO A 779 2.54 22.18 19.88
CA PRO A 779 2.28 23.49 20.44
C PRO A 779 3.54 24.10 21.10
N PRO A 780 3.61 25.43 21.28
CA PRO A 780 4.83 26.14 21.72
C PRO A 780 5.44 25.62 23.03
N GLU A 781 4.62 25.20 23.99
CA GLU A 781 5.08 24.65 25.27
C GLU A 781 5.91 23.37 25.10
N ARG A 782 5.65 22.57 24.06
CA ARG A 782 6.44 21.37 23.75
C ARG A 782 7.74 21.68 23.00
N LYS A 783 7.90 22.92 22.53
CA LYS A 783 9.13 23.42 21.89
C LYS A 783 10.10 24.08 22.88
N ALA A 784 9.79 24.13 24.18
CA ALA A 784 10.63 24.83 25.14
C ALA A 784 11.98 24.13 25.44
N GLY A 785 12.05 22.80 25.29
CA GLY A 785 13.25 21.97 25.55
C GLY A 785 13.60 21.04 24.37
N THR A 786 14.45 20.03 24.60
CA THR A 786 15.08 19.19 23.56
C THR A 786 15.96 20.01 22.61
N LYS A 787 16.91 20.75 23.20
CA LYS A 787 17.85 21.63 22.47
C LYS A 787 19.14 21.85 23.24
N VAL A 788 20.11 22.47 22.58
CA VAL A 788 21.31 23.04 23.23
C VAL A 788 21.05 24.49 23.61
N THR A 789 21.54 24.90 24.78
CA THR A 789 21.57 26.30 25.25
C THR A 789 22.79 26.48 26.14
N THR A 790 23.00 27.68 26.69
CA THR A 790 24.06 27.97 27.64
C THR A 790 23.56 27.92 29.09
N TYR A 791 24.44 27.54 30.02
CA TYR A 791 24.19 27.62 31.46
C TYR A 791 25.44 28.15 32.19
N ILE A 792 25.23 29.03 33.18
CA ILE A 792 26.32 29.57 33.99
C ILE A 792 26.38 28.78 35.30
N ASP A 793 27.48 28.07 35.51
CA ASP A 793 27.77 27.30 36.71
C ASP A 793 29.07 27.78 37.33
N ASN A 794 29.05 28.17 38.60
CA ASN A 794 30.21 28.70 39.33
C ASN A 794 30.97 29.86 38.63
N GLY A 795 30.27 30.64 37.80
CA GLY A 795 30.80 31.77 37.04
C GLY A 795 31.40 31.39 35.68
N ASP A 796 31.41 30.11 35.33
CA ASP A 796 31.80 29.61 34.01
C ASP A 796 30.56 29.34 33.15
N THR A 797 30.60 29.74 31.88
CA THR A 797 29.56 29.39 30.90
C THR A 797 29.86 28.02 30.30
N TYR A 798 28.87 27.14 30.32
CA TYR A 798 28.91 25.80 29.72
C TYR A 798 27.81 25.61 28.69
N ALA A 799 28.02 24.68 27.77
CA ALA A 799 26.96 24.14 26.94
C ALA A 799 26.07 23.21 27.78
N MET A 800 24.76 23.41 27.65
CA MET A 800 23.71 22.69 28.34
C MET A 800 22.80 22.00 27.34
N ILE A 801 22.51 20.71 27.58
CA ILE A 801 21.45 20.00 26.87
C ILE A 801 20.20 20.06 27.74
N ASP A 802 19.15 20.70 27.23
CA ASP A 802 17.83 20.73 27.87
C ASP A 802 16.95 19.62 27.28
N LEU A 803 16.51 18.67 28.11
CA LEU A 803 15.59 17.59 27.74
C LEU A 803 14.26 17.69 28.50
N SER A 804 13.96 18.82 29.15
CA SER A 804 12.81 18.98 30.06
C SER A 804 11.44 18.73 29.43
N THR A 805 11.33 18.82 28.10
CA THR A 805 10.10 18.56 27.33
C THR A 805 10.04 17.16 26.72
N LEU A 806 11.03 16.30 27.00
CA LEU A 806 11.01 14.91 26.56
C LEU A 806 9.86 14.18 27.27
N PRO A 807 8.97 13.49 26.54
CA PRO A 807 7.72 12.97 27.12
C PRO A 807 7.92 11.85 28.15
N TYR A 808 8.96 11.02 27.97
CA TYR A 808 9.31 9.94 28.87
C TYR A 808 10.82 9.79 28.95
N GLY A 809 11.28 9.17 30.04
CA GLY A 809 12.68 8.78 30.15
C GLY A 809 13.61 9.86 30.66
N ILE A 810 13.07 10.93 31.25
CA ILE A 810 13.82 11.90 32.05
C ILE A 810 13.52 11.74 33.54
N ILE A 811 14.51 12.04 34.38
CA ILE A 811 14.36 12.19 35.83
C ILE A 811 15.13 13.44 36.27
N ASP A 812 14.57 14.17 37.24
CA ASP A 812 15.29 15.23 37.93
C ASP A 812 16.26 14.63 38.97
N ARG A 813 17.54 14.60 38.61
CA ARG A 813 18.63 14.03 39.41
C ARG A 813 19.21 15.00 40.44
N THR A 814 18.69 16.21 40.52
CA THR A 814 19.10 17.18 41.55
C THR A 814 18.39 16.94 42.88
N THR A 815 17.22 16.29 42.84
CA THR A 815 16.41 15.91 44.00
C THR A 815 17.06 14.80 44.84
N ALA A 816 16.68 14.71 46.12
CA ALA A 816 17.16 13.65 47.01
C ALA A 816 16.75 12.25 46.53
N GLU A 817 15.52 12.11 46.02
CA GLU A 817 15.00 10.87 45.45
C GLU A 817 15.81 10.46 44.22
N GLY A 818 15.96 11.35 43.22
CA GLY A 818 16.74 11.06 42.01
C GLY A 818 18.21 10.72 42.30
N LYS A 819 18.82 11.36 43.31
CA LYS A 819 20.17 11.02 43.75
C LYS A 819 20.25 9.61 44.38
N SER A 820 19.30 9.26 45.24
CA SER A 820 19.30 7.94 45.90
C SER A 820 19.17 6.76 44.92
N GLU A 821 18.51 7.00 43.79
CA GLU A 821 18.26 5.99 42.76
C GLU A 821 19.44 5.79 41.81
N LEU A 822 20.12 6.88 41.41
CA LEU A 822 21.26 6.79 40.50
C LEU A 822 22.57 6.46 41.22
N TYR A 823 22.78 7.01 42.41
CA TYR A 823 24.06 6.92 43.08
C TYR A 823 24.09 5.82 44.15
N GLU A 824 25.26 5.24 44.35
CA GLU A 824 25.62 4.39 45.49
C GLU A 824 26.78 5.02 46.27
N GLU A 825 26.83 4.78 47.58
CA GLU A 825 27.94 5.18 48.43
C GLU A 825 29.00 4.10 48.46
N LEU A 826 30.24 4.46 48.14
CA LEU A 826 31.39 3.55 48.07
C LEU A 826 32.54 4.10 48.90
N ASP A 827 33.38 3.19 49.41
CA ASP A 827 34.61 3.58 50.10
C ASP A 827 35.64 4.06 49.06
N LEU A 828 36.32 5.16 49.37
CA LEU A 828 37.31 5.79 48.51
C LEU A 828 38.70 5.24 48.80
N TYR A 829 39.38 4.83 47.74
CA TYR A 829 40.73 4.30 47.77
C TYR A 829 41.70 5.13 46.90
N SER A 830 42.99 4.97 47.13
CA SER A 830 44.04 5.46 46.23
C SER A 830 44.05 4.68 44.91
N TYR A 831 44.54 5.31 43.85
CA TYR A 831 44.70 4.67 42.55
C TYR A 831 45.75 3.53 42.60
N SER A 832 45.53 2.50 41.78
CA SER A 832 46.52 1.47 41.43
C SER A 832 46.19 0.93 40.05
N THR A 833 47.19 0.48 39.28
CA THR A 833 46.97 0.05 37.90
C THR A 833 46.13 -1.23 37.82
N LYS A 834 46.22 -2.09 38.84
CA LYS A 834 45.44 -3.33 38.94
C LYS A 834 44.14 -3.19 39.73
N GLY A 835 44.00 -2.15 40.56
CA GLY A 835 42.87 -1.98 41.47
C GLY A 835 42.84 -2.99 42.63
N THR A 836 43.95 -3.68 42.89
CA THR A 836 44.08 -4.64 43.99
C THR A 836 44.21 -3.91 45.32
N GLU A 837 43.43 -4.31 46.33
CA GLU A 837 43.51 -3.69 47.66
C GLU A 837 44.84 -4.01 48.35
N TYR A 838 45.34 -3.05 49.12
CA TYR A 838 46.59 -3.16 49.88
C TYR A 838 46.45 -4.21 51.00
N ASP A 839 47.35 -5.20 51.01
CA ASP A 839 47.43 -6.19 52.08
C ASP A 839 48.51 -5.77 53.11
N PRO A 840 48.14 -5.41 54.34
CA PRO A 840 49.11 -5.01 55.37
C PRO A 840 50.05 -6.15 55.80
N THR A 841 49.70 -7.40 55.49
CA THR A 841 50.52 -8.59 55.81
C THR A 841 51.51 -8.96 54.71
N ASN A 842 51.34 -8.39 53.50
CA ASN A 842 52.21 -8.63 52.35
C ASN A 842 52.31 -7.37 51.47
N PRO A 843 53.17 -6.38 51.82
CA PRO A 843 53.22 -5.09 51.15
C PRO A 843 53.50 -5.22 49.64
N GLN A 844 52.56 -4.77 48.79
CA GLN A 844 52.69 -4.83 47.34
C GLN A 844 52.87 -3.44 46.71
N ALA A 845 53.70 -3.37 45.67
CA ALA A 845 54.08 -2.14 44.98
C ALA A 845 53.07 -1.58 43.94
N ASP A 846 51.87 -2.15 43.83
CA ASP A 846 50.80 -1.57 42.99
C ASP A 846 49.44 -1.95 43.57
N THR A 847 49.07 -1.29 44.67
CA THR A 847 47.83 -1.58 45.41
C THR A 847 47.15 -0.32 45.92
N SER A 848 45.83 -0.39 46.01
CA SER A 848 44.93 0.66 46.45
C SER A 848 44.77 0.66 47.97
N GLN A 849 45.03 1.80 48.61
CA GLN A 849 44.89 2.01 50.05
C GLN A 849 43.58 2.75 50.38
N PRO A 850 42.89 2.37 51.46
CA PRO A 850 41.66 3.07 51.88
C PRO A 850 41.99 4.49 52.37
N LEU A 851 41.22 5.47 51.91
CA LEU A 851 41.38 6.89 52.27
C LEU A 851 40.43 7.33 53.40
N GLY A 852 39.67 6.40 53.99
CA GLY A 852 38.78 6.67 55.13
C GLY A 852 37.61 7.62 54.81
N LYS A 853 37.22 7.73 53.54
CA LYS A 853 36.10 8.56 53.08
C LYS A 853 35.13 7.73 52.26
N LYS A 854 33.84 8.08 52.35
CA LYS A 854 32.81 7.58 51.43
C LYS A 854 32.50 8.63 50.38
N VAL A 855 32.22 8.17 49.17
CA VAL A 855 31.87 9.02 48.02
C VAL A 855 30.72 8.42 47.25
N SER A 856 29.92 9.28 46.61
CA SER A 856 28.86 8.84 45.72
C SER A 856 29.41 8.54 44.32
N ARG A 857 28.99 7.42 43.73
CA ARG A 857 29.25 7.05 42.34
C ARG A 857 27.96 6.61 41.68
N VAL A 858 27.84 6.83 40.38
CA VAL A 858 26.73 6.28 39.59
C VAL A 858 26.77 4.78 39.72
N ARG A 859 25.68 4.16 40.16
CA ARG A 859 25.52 2.70 40.25
C ARG A 859 25.90 2.08 38.91
N LYS A 860 26.66 0.98 38.96
CA LYS A 860 26.89 0.19 37.76
C LYS A 860 25.55 -0.31 37.24
N ASN A 861 25.25 0.01 36.00
CA ASN A 861 23.98 -0.34 35.40
C ASN A 861 24.14 -1.18 34.14
N TYR A 862 23.05 -1.87 33.82
CA TYR A 862 23.03 -3.00 32.91
C TYR A 862 21.80 -2.95 32.00
N PRO A 863 21.93 -3.27 30.70
CA PRO A 863 20.79 -3.38 29.79
C PRO A 863 19.83 -4.51 30.19
N ILE A 864 18.52 -4.27 30.14
CA ILE A 864 17.51 -5.31 30.42
C ILE A 864 17.56 -6.40 29.32
N LEU A 865 17.94 -7.65 29.65
CA LEU A 865 17.90 -8.75 28.66
C LEU A 865 16.52 -9.42 28.58
N TYR A 866 16.27 -10.11 27.47
CA TYR A 866 15.15 -11.04 27.32
C TYR A 866 15.15 -12.10 28.44
N ASN A 867 14.03 -12.23 29.17
CA ASN A 867 13.83 -13.06 30.36
C ASN A 867 14.61 -12.63 31.63
N SER A 868 15.02 -11.36 31.75
CA SER A 868 15.62 -10.82 32.98
C SER A 868 14.57 -10.28 33.94
N THR A 869 14.77 -10.45 35.25
CA THR A 869 14.02 -9.69 36.25
C THR A 869 14.42 -8.21 36.15
N VAL A 870 13.48 -7.35 35.80
CA VAL A 870 13.68 -5.89 35.79
C VAL A 870 13.52 -5.38 37.21
N THR A 871 14.55 -4.72 37.75
CA THR A 871 14.45 -4.02 39.03
C THR A 871 14.37 -2.51 38.82
N PRO A 872 13.79 -1.76 39.77
CA PRO A 872 13.77 -0.30 39.72
C PRO A 872 15.15 0.35 39.49
N GLU A 873 16.18 -0.20 40.13
CA GLU A 873 17.56 0.32 40.07
C GLU A 873 18.16 0.19 38.65
N ILE A 874 17.85 -0.91 37.96
CA ILE A 874 18.28 -1.14 36.57
C ILE A 874 17.61 -0.14 35.63
N LEU A 875 16.31 0.13 35.79
CA LEU A 875 15.60 1.04 34.89
C LEU A 875 15.93 2.52 35.15
N VAL A 876 16.02 2.95 36.41
CA VAL A 876 16.19 4.39 36.73
C VAL A 876 17.53 4.92 36.23
N SER A 877 18.59 4.13 36.36
CA SER A 877 19.91 4.47 35.83
C SER A 877 19.94 4.64 34.30
N SER A 878 18.87 4.23 33.62
CA SER A 878 18.65 4.33 32.17
C SER A 878 18.08 5.65 31.71
N PHE A 879 17.39 6.38 32.58
CA PHE A 879 16.76 7.64 32.19
C PHE A 879 17.81 8.73 32.00
N SER A 880 17.51 9.74 31.19
CA SER A 880 18.37 10.91 31.06
C SER A 880 18.09 11.89 32.19
N SER A 881 19.06 12.72 32.55
CA SER A 881 18.75 13.92 33.32
C SER A 881 17.86 14.86 32.53
N SER A 882 16.95 15.57 33.21
CA SER A 882 16.11 16.62 32.60
C SER A 882 16.96 17.70 31.95
N ARG A 883 18.06 18.09 32.60
CA ARG A 883 19.07 19.03 32.11
C ARG A 883 20.45 18.62 32.59
N PHE A 884 21.46 18.83 31.76
CA PHE A 884 22.85 18.64 32.16
C PHE A 884 23.79 19.51 31.33
N ILE A 885 24.89 19.96 31.95
CA ILE A 885 26.00 20.61 31.26
C ILE A 885 27.06 19.59 30.88
N VAL A 886 27.81 19.86 29.82
CA VAL A 886 28.87 18.99 29.28
C VAL A 886 30.24 19.63 29.44
N SER A 887 31.26 18.84 29.74
CA SER A 887 32.64 19.31 29.83
C SER A 887 33.08 19.89 28.47
N PRO A 888 33.72 21.07 28.47
CA PRO A 888 34.08 21.75 27.22
C PRO A 888 35.16 20.99 26.44
N THR A 889 36.07 20.30 27.11
CA THR A 889 37.19 19.58 26.48
C THR A 889 37.18 18.09 26.84
N ASP A 890 38.10 17.33 26.24
CA ASP A 890 38.38 15.96 26.69
C ASP A 890 38.95 16.01 28.11
N VAL A 891 38.51 15.07 28.94
CA VAL A 891 38.99 14.90 30.32
C VAL A 891 39.94 13.71 30.37
N TYR A 892 41.12 13.90 30.95
CA TYR A 892 42.14 12.88 31.14
C TYR A 892 41.78 11.96 32.32
N ASN A 893 42.42 10.79 32.43
CA ASN A 893 42.08 9.82 33.48
C ASN A 893 42.33 10.31 34.90
N ASP A 894 43.09 11.39 35.11
CA ASP A 894 43.22 12.06 36.40
C ASP A 894 42.23 13.22 36.64
N GLY A 895 41.36 13.52 35.67
CA GLY A 895 40.41 14.62 35.75
C GLY A 895 40.94 15.96 35.25
N ASP A 896 42.18 16.04 34.74
CA ASP A 896 42.70 17.25 34.10
C ASP A 896 42.12 17.41 32.67
N THR A 897 42.20 18.62 32.15
CA THR A 897 41.83 19.01 30.78
C THR A 897 43.05 19.43 29.95
N GLN A 898 44.19 19.66 30.59
CA GLN A 898 45.45 19.99 29.91
C GLN A 898 46.22 18.73 29.55
N ASN A 899 46.95 18.77 28.43
CA ASN A 899 47.84 17.68 28.04
C ASN A 899 49.09 17.66 28.92
N ASN A 900 49.09 16.75 29.90
CA ASN A 900 50.21 16.40 30.75
C ASN A 900 50.48 14.90 30.63
N LEU A 901 51.76 14.51 30.66
CA LEU A 901 52.17 13.09 30.51
C LEU A 901 52.26 12.34 31.85
N ALA A 902 52.15 13.05 32.98
CA ALA A 902 52.29 12.50 34.32
C ALA A 902 51.30 13.16 35.29
N SER A 903 50.76 12.39 36.23
CA SER A 903 49.76 12.83 37.20
C SER A 903 50.11 12.48 38.63
N ASP A 904 49.98 13.45 39.53
CA ASP A 904 50.10 13.28 40.98
C ASP A 904 48.89 12.59 41.63
N ILE A 905 47.79 12.40 40.89
CA ILE A 905 46.65 11.61 41.35
C ILE A 905 46.91 10.12 41.11
N LEU A 906 47.60 9.79 40.02
CA LEU A 906 47.89 8.43 39.57
C LEU A 906 49.23 7.91 40.12
N LYS A 907 49.50 8.13 41.41
CA LYS A 907 50.80 7.74 41.98
C LYS A 907 50.98 6.23 42.02
N ASP A 908 52.19 5.78 41.69
CA ASP A 908 52.62 4.43 42.05
C ASP A 908 52.82 4.31 43.57
N THR A 909 53.11 3.11 44.09
CA THR A 909 53.27 2.92 45.53
C THR A 909 54.52 3.54 46.12
N GLU A 910 55.45 4.00 45.28
CA GLU A 910 56.65 4.71 45.68
C GLU A 910 56.40 6.23 45.72
N GLY A 911 55.20 6.66 45.33
CA GLY A 911 54.77 8.05 45.32
C GLY A 911 55.16 8.82 44.06
N ASN A 912 55.68 8.14 43.03
CA ASN A 912 56.03 8.78 41.76
C ASN A 912 54.76 9.06 40.95
N PRO A 913 54.67 10.20 40.26
CA PRO A 913 53.56 10.48 39.34
C PRO A 913 53.45 9.42 38.24
N GLY A 914 52.27 8.81 38.09
CA GLY A 914 51.99 7.82 37.05
C GLY A 914 51.61 8.45 35.72
N ALA A 915 51.53 7.62 34.67
CA ALA A 915 51.21 8.08 33.32
C ALA A 915 49.77 8.61 33.22
N ASN A 916 49.62 9.84 32.71
CA ASN A 916 48.31 10.42 32.41
C ASN A 916 47.95 10.19 30.94
N SER A 917 46.67 10.00 30.65
CA SER A 917 46.19 9.65 29.31
C SER A 917 44.79 10.17 29.04
N ILE A 918 44.59 10.67 27.81
CA ILE A 918 43.28 11.09 27.28
C ILE A 918 42.39 9.90 26.92
N THR A 919 42.97 8.71 26.75
CA THR A 919 42.25 7.44 26.59
C THR A 919 42.47 6.55 27.81
N MET A 920 41.42 5.90 28.29
CA MET A 920 41.45 5.21 29.59
C MET A 920 40.52 4.01 29.64
N THR A 921 40.66 3.17 30.67
CA THR A 921 39.72 2.07 30.92
C THR A 921 38.36 2.58 31.38
N TRP A 922 37.34 1.73 31.30
CA TRP A 922 36.00 2.09 31.75
C TRP A 922 35.95 2.40 33.26
N ALA A 923 36.67 1.63 34.09
CA ALA A 923 36.74 1.86 35.53
C ALA A 923 37.38 3.23 35.85
N GLU A 924 38.47 3.58 35.18
CA GLU A 924 39.13 4.88 35.34
C GLU A 924 38.19 6.03 34.97
N ALA A 925 37.48 5.94 33.85
CA ALA A 925 36.50 6.94 33.44
C ALA A 925 35.39 7.14 34.49
N ASN A 926 34.93 6.05 35.10
CA ASN A 926 33.83 6.02 36.07
C ASN A 926 34.28 6.17 37.54
N GLY A 927 35.55 6.52 37.80
CA GLY A 927 36.05 6.73 39.16
C GLY A 927 35.94 5.49 40.04
N ARG A 928 36.25 4.31 39.49
CA ARG A 928 36.22 2.99 40.15
C ARG A 928 37.59 2.32 40.10
N LEU A 929 37.85 1.43 41.05
CA LEU A 929 39.06 0.60 41.01
C LEU A 929 39.11 -0.24 39.74
N ASN A 930 40.32 -0.45 39.19
CA ASN A 930 40.52 -1.17 37.94
C ASN A 930 40.06 -2.64 37.96
N THR A 931 39.87 -3.24 39.14
CA THR A 931 39.20 -4.54 39.30
C THR A 931 37.78 -4.53 38.72
N ALA A 932 37.10 -3.38 38.69
CA ALA A 932 35.78 -3.21 38.10
C ALA A 932 35.74 -3.53 36.59
N ASN A 933 36.86 -3.41 35.87
CA ASN A 933 36.94 -3.76 34.45
C ASN A 933 36.78 -5.27 34.19
N SER A 934 36.92 -6.10 35.23
CA SER A 934 36.77 -7.56 35.18
C SER A 934 35.52 -8.09 35.91
N GLN A 935 34.76 -7.20 36.55
CA GLN A 935 33.62 -7.53 37.39
C GLN A 935 32.30 -7.28 36.66
N ASN A 936 31.34 -8.18 36.86
CA ASN A 936 29.96 -7.96 36.41
C ASN A 936 29.30 -6.78 37.14
N TRP A 937 28.26 -6.22 36.53
CA TRP A 937 27.54 -5.04 37.01
C TRP A 937 26.95 -5.19 38.42
N ASP A 938 26.62 -6.41 38.82
CA ASP A 938 26.02 -6.77 40.12
C ASP A 938 27.06 -6.97 41.23
N ILE A 939 28.34 -6.97 40.90
CA ILE A 939 29.44 -7.08 41.88
C ILE A 939 29.81 -5.68 42.37
N PRO A 940 29.72 -5.40 43.69
CA PRO A 940 30.18 -4.14 44.26
C PRO A 940 31.65 -3.86 43.92
N SER A 941 31.97 -2.61 43.61
CA SER A 941 33.35 -2.16 43.38
C SER A 941 33.62 -0.93 44.24
N GLN A 942 34.89 -0.68 44.53
CA GLN A 942 35.29 0.50 45.32
C GLN A 942 35.58 1.71 44.43
N ALA A 943 35.57 2.89 45.04
CA ALA A 943 35.77 4.15 44.34
C ALA A 943 37.24 4.57 44.31
N THR A 944 37.62 5.26 43.24
CA THR A 944 38.86 6.05 43.13
C THR A 944 38.54 7.42 42.54
N ASN A 945 39.41 8.41 42.72
CA ASN A 945 39.25 9.73 42.13
C ASN A 945 39.99 9.78 40.79
N THR A 946 39.37 9.23 39.76
CA THR A 946 39.82 9.26 38.36
C THR A 946 38.69 9.67 37.43
N GLY A 947 39.04 10.06 36.20
CA GLY A 947 38.11 10.41 35.13
C GLY A 947 37.16 11.53 35.55
N CYS A 948 35.86 11.36 35.26
CA CYS A 948 34.87 12.41 35.54
C CYS A 948 34.72 12.72 37.02
N TYR A 949 34.98 11.76 37.90
CA TYR A 949 34.86 11.99 39.33
C TYR A 949 36.06 12.75 39.92
N ALA A 950 37.15 12.88 39.17
CA ALA A 950 38.27 13.75 39.53
C ALA A 950 38.17 15.15 38.91
N TYR A 951 37.40 15.30 37.82
CA TYR A 951 37.20 16.58 37.13
C TYR A 951 36.53 17.63 38.01
N ARG A 952 37.08 18.86 37.98
CA ARG A 952 36.71 19.98 38.86
C ARG A 952 36.10 21.18 38.12
N GLY A 953 35.58 20.96 36.92
CA GLY A 953 35.05 22.04 36.08
C GLY A 953 36.14 22.93 35.47
N LYS A 954 35.73 23.87 34.61
CA LYS A 954 36.58 24.81 33.87
C LYS A 954 37.43 25.70 34.77
N SER A 955 36.86 26.20 35.87
CA SER A 955 37.58 26.99 36.87
C SER A 955 38.38 26.17 37.88
N GLY A 956 38.28 24.84 37.86
CA GLY A 956 38.94 23.95 38.82
C GLY A 956 38.39 24.04 40.26
N LYS A 957 37.22 24.66 40.44
CA LYS A 957 36.61 24.95 41.75
C LYS A 957 35.60 23.92 42.21
N ASP A 958 35.13 23.04 41.33
CA ASP A 958 34.14 22.04 41.72
C ASP A 958 34.78 20.96 42.60
N GLU A 959 34.01 20.47 43.57
CA GLU A 959 34.44 19.37 44.42
C GLU A 959 34.55 18.07 43.61
N PRO A 960 35.57 17.22 43.86
CA PRO A 960 35.64 15.89 43.26
C PRO A 960 34.35 15.09 43.45
N GLY A 961 33.83 14.57 42.34
CA GLY A 961 32.57 13.83 42.28
C GLY A 961 31.34 14.67 41.93
N SER A 962 31.50 15.98 41.67
CA SER A 962 30.43 16.83 41.14
C SER A 962 30.08 16.52 39.67
N TRP A 963 31.01 15.88 38.94
CA TRP A 963 30.86 15.48 37.55
C TRP A 963 30.83 13.96 37.43
N ARG A 964 30.14 13.45 36.42
CA ARG A 964 30.00 12.01 36.15
C ARG A 964 30.08 11.70 34.67
N VAL A 965 30.27 10.43 34.36
CA VAL A 965 30.17 9.91 33.00
C VAL A 965 28.69 9.93 32.58
N PRO A 966 28.35 10.37 31.35
CA PRO A 966 26.99 10.26 30.84
C PRO A 966 26.60 8.79 30.70
N ASN A 967 25.33 8.46 30.93
CA ASN A 967 24.82 7.15 30.53
C ASN A 967 24.66 7.09 29.00
N SER A 968 24.34 5.92 28.46
CA SER A 968 24.22 5.73 27.00
C SER A 968 23.18 6.65 26.33
N ARG A 969 22.08 7.01 27.00
CA ARG A 969 21.04 7.90 26.45
C ARG A 969 21.50 9.34 26.43
N GLU A 970 22.15 9.79 27.49
CA GLU A 970 22.76 11.12 27.57
C GLU A 970 23.91 11.26 26.57
N LEU A 971 24.74 10.23 26.43
CA LEU A 971 25.77 10.18 25.39
C LEU A 971 25.14 10.26 24.00
N SER A 972 24.02 9.57 23.76
CA SER A 972 23.28 9.69 22.50
C SER A 972 22.82 11.13 22.24
N MET A 973 22.39 11.87 23.26
CA MET A 973 22.00 13.28 23.11
C MET A 973 23.19 14.18 22.84
N ILE A 974 24.34 13.95 23.48
CA ILE A 974 25.59 14.64 23.15
C ILE A 974 25.97 14.42 21.68
N LEU A 975 25.78 13.21 21.16
CA LEU A 975 26.06 12.88 19.76
C LEU A 975 25.04 13.49 18.78
N ILE A 976 23.74 13.48 19.11
CA ILE A 976 22.70 14.12 18.28
C ILE A 976 22.97 15.62 18.14
N PHE A 977 23.30 16.28 19.24
CA PHE A 977 23.45 17.74 19.32
C PHE A 977 24.90 18.22 19.13
N VAL A 978 25.81 17.34 18.70
CA VAL A 978 27.24 17.64 18.53
C VAL A 978 27.49 18.90 17.69
N HIS A 979 26.74 19.11 16.61
CA HIS A 979 26.91 20.27 15.73
C HIS A 979 26.65 21.58 16.49
N GLU A 980 25.60 21.60 17.30
CA GLU A 980 25.18 22.77 18.07
C GLU A 980 26.10 23.01 19.27
N LEU A 981 26.56 21.93 19.92
CA LEU A 981 27.58 22.02 20.95
C LEU A 981 28.88 22.63 20.40
N GLU A 982 29.29 22.26 19.18
CA GLU A 982 30.50 22.75 18.52
C GLU A 982 30.39 24.20 18.01
N LYS A 983 29.17 24.66 17.70
CA LYS A 983 28.91 25.98 17.10
C LYS A 983 29.23 27.14 18.04
N ASP A 984 28.88 27.01 19.31
CA ASP A 984 29.01 28.08 20.30
C ASP A 984 30.34 28.00 21.10
N PHE A 985 31.40 27.51 20.45
CA PHE A 985 32.73 27.38 21.07
C PHE A 985 33.23 28.69 21.69
N SER A 986 32.99 29.84 21.05
CA SER A 986 33.45 31.14 21.57
C SER A 986 32.81 31.53 22.90
N GLU A 987 31.62 31.02 23.19
CA GLU A 987 30.86 31.33 24.41
C GLU A 987 31.05 30.26 25.49
N THR A 988 30.97 28.98 25.10
CA THR A 988 31.00 27.84 26.03
C THR A 988 32.41 27.27 26.23
N GLY A 989 33.28 27.45 25.23
CA GLY A 989 34.58 26.77 25.15
C GLY A 989 34.48 25.31 24.71
N PHE A 990 33.34 24.83 24.23
CA PHE A 990 33.15 23.42 23.84
C PHE A 990 33.94 23.03 22.59
N GLU A 991 35.01 22.26 22.78
CA GLU A 991 35.88 21.77 21.72
C GLU A 991 35.25 20.61 20.94
N ALA A 992 35.53 20.58 19.64
CA ALA A 992 35.07 19.55 18.72
C ALA A 992 35.34 18.13 19.24
N LEU A 993 34.35 17.26 19.05
CA LEU A 993 34.51 15.85 19.42
C LEU A 993 35.55 15.19 18.50
N ASN A 994 36.23 14.17 19.03
CA ASN A 994 37.18 13.39 18.27
C ASN A 994 36.48 12.57 17.17
N LYS A 995 36.53 13.05 15.93
CA LYS A 995 35.89 12.45 14.74
C LYS A 995 36.79 11.38 14.12
N ASN A 996 36.19 10.23 13.77
CA ASN A 996 36.92 9.15 13.12
C ASN A 996 37.22 9.45 11.64
N LYS A 997 38.47 9.19 11.19
CA LYS A 997 38.94 9.43 9.82
C LYS A 997 38.55 8.32 8.83
N ALA A 998 38.17 7.13 9.30
CA ALA A 998 37.83 5.98 8.47
C ALA A 998 36.52 5.32 8.91
N LYS A 999 35.91 4.52 8.01
CA LYS A 999 34.72 3.67 8.28
C LYS A 999 34.95 2.55 9.32
N SER A 1000 36.08 2.54 10.04
CA SER A 1000 36.46 1.53 11.04
C SER A 1000 36.40 2.09 12.46
N TYR A 1001 35.47 1.56 13.26
CA TYR A 1001 34.96 2.07 14.54
C TYR A 1001 35.90 1.83 15.75
N SER A 1002 37.10 2.41 15.73
CA SER A 1002 38.11 2.16 16.77
C SER A 1002 38.19 3.21 17.88
N TYR A 1003 37.56 4.39 17.74
CA TYR A 1003 37.70 5.49 18.71
C TYR A 1003 36.36 6.15 19.03
N GLY A 1004 36.10 6.41 20.32
CA GLY A 1004 34.83 6.97 20.80
C GLY A 1004 34.90 7.60 22.20
N TYR A 1005 33.76 7.69 22.85
CA TYR A 1005 33.53 8.27 24.17
C TYR A 1005 32.88 7.24 25.09
N TRP A 1006 33.37 7.12 26.32
CA TRP A 1006 32.77 6.20 27.29
C TRP A 1006 31.38 6.65 27.74
N SER A 1007 30.50 5.67 27.98
CA SER A 1007 29.32 5.85 28.81
C SER A 1007 29.45 5.10 30.14
N SER A 1008 28.61 5.44 31.12
CA SER A 1008 28.55 4.73 32.41
C SER A 1008 27.91 3.34 32.32
N THR A 1009 27.40 2.92 31.15
CA THR A 1009 26.60 1.70 30.97
C THR A 1009 27.48 0.49 30.63
N GLN A 1010 27.38 -0.60 31.39
CA GLN A 1010 28.10 -1.86 31.13
C GLN A 1010 27.32 -2.80 30.19
N ALA A 1011 28.04 -3.68 29.48
CA ALA A 1011 27.47 -4.73 28.65
C ALA A 1011 27.98 -6.10 29.13
N SER A 1012 27.10 -7.04 29.46
CA SER A 1012 27.51 -8.40 29.87
C SER A 1012 26.36 -9.40 29.82
N LYS A 1013 26.40 -10.36 28.90
CA LYS A 1013 25.64 -11.62 29.02
C LYS A 1013 26.44 -12.55 29.92
N LYS A 1014 25.79 -13.21 30.90
CA LYS A 1014 26.41 -14.13 31.89
C LYS A 1014 27.35 -15.22 31.32
N ASN A 1015 27.38 -15.44 30.00
CA ASN A 1015 27.99 -16.62 29.39
C ASN A 1015 29.21 -16.37 28.48
N TRP A 1016 29.52 -15.14 27.99
CA TRP A 1016 30.58 -14.99 26.97
C TRP A 1016 31.65 -13.89 27.07
N ASP A 1017 31.54 -12.85 27.90
CA ASP A 1017 32.70 -12.02 28.32
C ASP A 1017 32.20 -11.01 29.36
N SER A 1018 32.65 -11.12 30.62
CA SER A 1018 32.20 -10.26 31.74
C SER A 1018 32.86 -8.87 31.74
N THR A 1019 33.32 -8.39 30.58
CA THR A 1019 34.32 -7.31 30.49
C THR A 1019 33.99 -6.25 29.44
N GLU A 1020 32.72 -6.09 29.01
CA GLU A 1020 32.34 -5.10 27.98
C GLU A 1020 31.57 -3.89 28.56
N ALA A 1021 31.70 -2.75 27.91
CA ALA A 1021 31.01 -1.51 28.24
C ALA A 1021 30.59 -0.74 26.98
N THR A 1022 29.64 0.19 27.16
CA THR A 1022 29.08 0.98 26.06
C THR A 1022 29.94 2.21 25.79
N SER A 1023 30.16 2.50 24.50
CA SER A 1023 30.85 3.70 24.01
C SER A 1023 30.12 4.30 22.81
N GLY A 1024 30.35 5.58 22.53
CA GLY A 1024 29.75 6.31 21.42
C GLY A 1024 30.80 6.94 20.51
N ALA A 1025 30.60 6.89 19.20
CA ALA A 1025 31.52 7.42 18.22
C ALA A 1025 30.78 8.27 17.19
N ILE A 1026 31.52 9.23 16.63
CA ILE A 1026 31.11 10.07 15.52
C ILE A 1026 32.18 10.05 14.43
N ASP A 1027 31.77 9.96 13.17
CA ASP A 1027 32.69 10.05 12.04
C ASP A 1027 32.81 11.48 11.50
N ALA A 1028 33.75 11.68 10.55
CA ALA A 1028 33.98 12.99 9.94
C ALA A 1028 32.78 13.57 9.18
N ASN A 1029 31.78 12.76 8.84
CA ASN A 1029 30.55 13.15 8.16
C ASN A 1029 29.35 13.24 9.12
N TYR A 1030 29.60 13.30 10.44
CA TYR A 1030 28.57 13.31 11.48
C TYR A 1030 27.70 12.03 11.51
N GLY A 1031 28.22 10.90 11.02
CA GLY A 1031 27.61 9.59 11.21
C GLY A 1031 27.75 9.15 12.67
N LEU A 1032 26.62 8.78 13.30
CA LEU A 1032 26.57 8.43 14.73
C LEU A 1032 26.59 6.91 14.96
N THR A 1033 27.26 6.46 16.01
CA THR A 1033 27.26 5.05 16.43
C THR A 1033 27.41 4.91 17.93
N ILE A 1034 26.58 4.07 18.56
CA ILE A 1034 26.71 3.62 19.96
C ILE A 1034 27.10 2.13 19.98
N TYR A 1035 28.35 1.83 20.31
CA TYR A 1035 28.90 0.49 20.37
C TYR A 1035 28.79 -0.11 21.77
N HIS A 1036 28.32 -1.35 21.89
CA HIS A 1036 28.05 -1.99 23.18
C HIS A 1036 29.07 -3.05 23.60
N ARG A 1037 30.08 -3.34 22.77
CA ARG A 1037 31.06 -4.43 23.02
C ARG A 1037 32.48 -3.92 23.19
N SER A 1038 32.66 -2.67 23.65
CA SER A 1038 33.99 -2.14 23.90
C SER A 1038 34.53 -2.84 25.14
N LYS A 1039 35.68 -3.52 25.06
CA LYS A 1039 36.28 -4.13 26.24
C LYS A 1039 36.62 -3.05 27.27
N ALA A 1040 36.08 -3.18 28.47
CA ALA A 1040 36.23 -2.27 29.59
C ALA A 1040 37.70 -2.06 29.98
N SER A 1041 38.52 -3.09 29.83
CA SER A 1041 39.97 -3.05 30.11
C SER A 1041 40.81 -2.38 29.02
N TYR A 1042 40.23 -2.03 27.87
CA TYR A 1042 41.00 -1.39 26.80
C TYR A 1042 41.13 0.12 27.05
N ASN A 1043 42.36 0.58 27.22
CA ASN A 1043 42.70 1.99 27.50
C ASN A 1043 43.15 2.78 26.26
N SER A 1044 43.16 2.19 25.06
CA SER A 1044 43.73 2.80 23.84
C SER A 1044 42.71 3.43 22.88
N TYR A 1045 41.41 3.37 23.19
CA TYR A 1045 40.35 3.66 22.21
C TYR A 1045 39.38 4.76 22.61
N ASN A 1046 38.98 4.85 23.88
CA ASN A 1046 37.86 5.69 24.30
C ASN A 1046 38.30 6.86 25.18
N ARG A 1047 37.74 8.03 24.87
CA ARG A 1047 37.91 9.32 25.56
C ARG A 1047 36.73 9.60 26.50
N LEU A 1048 36.75 10.77 27.14
CA LEU A 1048 35.77 11.16 28.13
C LEU A 1048 35.24 12.59 27.89
N ARG A 1049 33.92 12.71 27.85
CA ARG A 1049 33.17 13.96 28.08
C ARG A 1049 32.37 13.75 29.36
N CYS A 1050 32.54 14.64 30.32
CA CYS A 1050 31.87 14.56 31.61
C CYS A 1050 30.60 15.40 31.60
N ILE A 1051 29.61 15.02 32.39
CA ILE A 1051 28.40 15.80 32.57
C ILE A 1051 28.14 16.10 34.05
N LYS A 1052 27.43 17.20 34.27
CA LYS A 1052 26.95 17.61 35.59
C LYS A 1052 25.46 17.90 35.51
N ASP A 1053 24.72 17.28 36.42
CA ASP A 1053 23.27 17.43 36.55
C ASP A 1053 22.95 18.81 37.13
N ILE A 1054 21.96 19.51 36.55
CA ILE A 1054 21.58 20.88 36.92
C ILE A 1054 20.06 21.01 37.09
N PRO A 1055 19.58 21.98 37.91
CA PRO A 1055 18.16 22.13 38.22
C PRO A 1055 17.23 22.54 37.06
#